data_AF-A0AAI8KXZ2-F1
#
_entry.id   AF-A0AAI8KXZ2-F1
#
_cell.length_a   1.000
_cell.length_b   1.000
_cell.length_c   1.000
_cell.angle_alpha   90.00
_cell.angle_beta   90.00
_cell.angle_gamma   90.00
#
_symmetry.space_group_name_H-M   'P 1'
#
loop_
_entity.id
_entity.type
_entity.pdbx_description
1 polymer ?
#
loop_
_entity_poly.entity_id
_entity_poly.type
_entity_poly.pdbx_seq_one_letter_code
_entity_poly.pdbx_strand_id
1 'polypeptide(L)'
;MLSSRRRVSRASSALRGRLALLVLSLVLLGSPWVQQPIWDRYERKFYIEASDSTTLRRLFEAAFVPRWDTSSARYGTTSGLVVNDLAVLFLIAGLAFFLWRMTARGRAGRIRCLVVGLSVPVAANLLWWGLHTTFVSGVPLGPSDEMLDYLLPSGLLFGLVAGALLLVVTTGLPRGGGSAGTSSIGAVTAPLRRWREGGLGMTTAPVHMPVGSAPGDVTRYLCAAAYVDEGFAERVVEDVLADEAGAVAASPDVDLVAVVRHCLTAQELRQRRDLRLTAAFAAVGVFAPLWLLFVTVFLSTTRQAVTRPSLATRGRHQPQARALVGTAVAAGFAVVLAFVLGFLVSMLPAPGFVSWLLGSYLAGVPAALLSVAAVAYAYATVVRHDLDVDRLLRTTMTREAFARQPRPTVPRRKWMAERLAAIREAQDGNVTVYSGFTPFIGYARSAAQWSLAVPLLPADGPVGGLSRPGGPEAFTVAELVDQVRARLRTTAAGGTADAAVTDAAQAPGPSGSNGTAGTHVPAGTHVPAGTHGPAGTHGPAGTHGPAGSPAPLDSLVIEDRVFASGTGIGEDERFIRTRSLAPAARLSADEVERIMEHPTGTVRHHLAVHVPLWGGDVVPSLFLHFSTTGRTLHLHCSNHVLGPVRAEYHVVDRLRGPLSPSARRGLLLDAVPRTGKAFYAAPFRALRQAYFDERHSRRMVDELRALEQDPVYDFGARVSVRELALSPDYQNYFQVVDAARITALVERHTLAAIREFLEARGYDITDFRAQQQTILNQGLIQQGGTSIIGNQAIGAGASATQNFPQQQSGPSTALGAVGGPGPGAPSGSGT
;
A
#
# COMPACT_ATOMS: atom_id res chain seq x y z
N MET A 1 -16.08 -13.26 -5.49
CA MET A 1 -15.11 -12.54 -6.36
C MET A 1 -15.44 -11.05 -6.52
N LEU A 2 -15.24 -10.23 -5.49
CA LEU A 2 -15.49 -8.78 -5.52
C LEU A 2 -14.55 -8.05 -4.55
N SER A 3 -13.27 -7.87 -4.89
CA SER A 3 -12.54 -6.65 -4.53
C SER A 3 -11.26 -6.56 -5.37
N SER A 4 -11.12 -5.51 -6.18
CA SER A 4 -9.83 -5.14 -6.73
C SER A 4 -9.53 -3.70 -6.36
N ARG A 5 -8.35 -3.55 -5.77
CA ARG A 5 -7.77 -2.36 -5.16
C ARG A 5 -7.72 -1.21 -6.16
N ARG A 6 -8.32 -0.06 -5.82
CA ARG A 6 -8.16 1.18 -6.58
C ARG A 6 -6.81 1.81 -6.26
N ARG A 7 -5.82 1.57 -7.11
CA ARG A 7 -4.78 2.57 -7.39
C ARG A 7 -5.47 3.74 -8.07
N VAL A 8 -5.36 4.93 -7.48
CA VAL A 8 -5.69 6.18 -8.18
C VAL A 8 -4.59 6.39 -9.21
N SER A 9 -4.74 5.78 -10.39
CA SER A 9 -4.04 6.26 -11.58
C SER A 9 -4.59 7.65 -11.88
N ARG A 10 -3.70 8.61 -12.15
CA ARG A 10 -4.05 9.92 -12.68
C ARG A 10 -4.93 9.69 -13.91
N ALA A 11 -6.24 9.90 -13.78
CA ALA A 11 -7.14 9.89 -14.91
C ALA A 11 -6.63 10.95 -15.91
N SER A 12 -6.36 10.50 -17.13
CA SER A 12 -5.76 11.26 -18.22
C SER A 12 -6.54 12.55 -18.48
N SER A 13 -5.82 13.61 -18.85
CA SER A 13 -6.37 14.88 -19.36
C SER A 13 -7.49 14.68 -20.39
N ALA A 14 -7.44 13.60 -21.16
CA ALA A 14 -8.45 13.18 -22.13
C ALA A 14 -9.85 12.94 -21.52
N LEU A 15 -9.95 12.37 -20.31
CA LEU A 15 -11.26 12.14 -19.67
C LEU A 15 -11.92 13.46 -19.25
N ARG A 16 -11.11 14.41 -18.76
CA ARG A 16 -11.59 15.76 -18.41
C ARG A 16 -12.07 16.52 -19.65
N GLY A 17 -11.34 16.41 -20.76
CA GLY A 17 -11.73 17.01 -22.04
C GLY A 17 -13.06 16.45 -22.58
N ARG A 18 -13.24 15.11 -22.52
CA ARG A 18 -14.48 14.46 -22.97
C ARG A 18 -15.68 14.78 -22.08
N LEU A 19 -15.49 14.89 -20.77
CA LEU A 19 -16.55 15.27 -19.84
C LEU A 19 -16.95 16.74 -20.03
N ALA A 20 -15.97 17.63 -20.22
CA ALA A 20 -16.24 19.03 -20.55
C ALA A 20 -17.02 19.16 -21.87
N LEU A 21 -16.65 18.40 -22.89
CA LEU A 21 -17.33 18.40 -24.19
C LEU A 21 -18.78 17.93 -24.07
N LEU A 22 -19.05 16.82 -23.35
CA LEU A 22 -20.41 16.33 -23.15
C LEU A 22 -21.29 17.34 -22.40
N VAL A 23 -20.77 17.96 -21.33
CA VAL A 23 -21.51 18.98 -20.58
C VAL A 23 -21.77 20.20 -21.46
N LEU A 24 -20.77 20.68 -22.21
CA LEU A 24 -20.91 21.84 -23.08
C LEU A 24 -21.89 21.58 -24.23
N SER A 25 -21.90 20.39 -24.82
CA SER A 25 -22.87 19.99 -25.85
C SER A 25 -24.30 19.96 -25.30
N LEU A 26 -24.52 19.43 -24.09
CA LEU A 26 -25.86 19.40 -23.48
C LEU A 26 -26.36 20.79 -23.11
N VAL A 27 -25.49 21.65 -22.57
CA VAL A 27 -25.82 23.04 -22.24
C VAL A 27 -26.16 23.83 -23.51
N LEU A 28 -25.38 23.66 -24.58
CA LEU A 28 -25.63 24.32 -25.86
C LEU A 28 -26.95 23.84 -26.50
N LEU A 29 -27.15 22.52 -26.55
CA LEU A 29 -28.35 21.91 -27.13
C LEU A 29 -29.61 22.35 -26.37
N GLY A 30 -29.53 22.46 -25.05
CA GLY A 30 -30.61 22.94 -24.19
C GLY A 30 -30.85 24.44 -24.19
N SER A 31 -29.97 25.23 -24.82
CA SER A 31 -30.00 26.68 -24.69
C SER A 31 -31.19 27.33 -25.40
N PRO A 32 -31.66 28.50 -24.94
CA PRO A 32 -32.74 29.23 -25.59
C PRO A 32 -32.50 29.43 -27.08
N TRP A 33 -31.27 29.78 -27.49
CA TRP A 33 -30.95 30.07 -28.88
C TRP A 33 -31.13 28.86 -29.82
N VAL A 34 -30.96 27.63 -29.33
CA VAL A 34 -31.19 26.40 -30.09
C VAL A 34 -32.65 25.96 -29.99
N GLN A 35 -33.27 26.15 -28.82
CA GLN A 35 -34.60 25.65 -28.51
C GLN A 35 -35.73 26.55 -29.04
N GLN A 36 -35.50 27.86 -29.20
CA GLN A 36 -36.47 28.81 -29.77
C GLN A 36 -36.92 28.45 -31.20
N PRO A 37 -36.03 28.26 -32.19
CA PRO A 37 -36.47 27.92 -33.55
C PRO A 37 -37.15 26.54 -33.64
N ILE A 38 -36.79 25.60 -32.76
CA ILE A 38 -37.44 24.30 -32.64
C ILE A 38 -38.87 24.48 -32.11
N TRP A 39 -39.03 25.34 -31.11
CA TRP A 39 -40.32 25.71 -30.56
C TRP A 39 -41.22 26.42 -31.58
N ASP A 40 -40.71 27.41 -32.30
CA ASP A 40 -41.50 28.14 -33.30
C ASP A 40 -42.04 27.20 -34.40
N ARG A 41 -41.25 26.17 -34.74
CA ARG A 41 -41.64 25.14 -35.70
C ARG A 41 -42.69 24.18 -35.11
N TYR A 42 -42.55 23.82 -33.84
CA TYR A 42 -43.53 23.03 -33.11
C TYR A 42 -44.87 23.76 -33.00
N GLU A 43 -44.84 25.03 -32.58
CA GLU A 43 -46.01 25.89 -32.44
C GLU A 43 -46.72 26.07 -33.78
N ARG A 44 -45.97 26.36 -34.85
CA ARG A 44 -46.54 26.44 -36.20
C ARG A 44 -47.17 25.11 -36.64
N LYS A 45 -46.49 23.99 -36.44
CA LYS A 45 -46.98 22.68 -36.94
C LYS A 45 -48.19 22.15 -36.18
N PHE A 46 -48.25 22.34 -34.87
CA PHE A 46 -49.28 21.72 -34.03
C PHE A 46 -50.38 22.68 -33.58
N TYR A 47 -50.09 23.97 -33.40
CA TYR A 47 -51.08 24.96 -32.97
C TYR A 47 -51.64 25.79 -34.13
N ILE A 48 -50.86 26.04 -35.19
CA ILE A 48 -51.32 26.82 -36.36
C ILE A 48 -51.81 25.91 -37.50
N GLU A 49 -51.00 24.92 -37.88
CA GLU A 49 -51.28 24.00 -38.99
C GLU A 49 -52.07 22.75 -38.55
N ALA A 50 -52.36 22.60 -37.24
CA ALA A 50 -53.14 21.51 -36.65
C ALA A 50 -52.75 20.09 -37.13
N SER A 51 -51.45 19.78 -37.15
CA SER A 51 -50.96 18.46 -37.58
C SER A 51 -51.27 17.36 -36.56
N ASP A 52 -51.92 16.27 -37.01
CA ASP A 52 -52.22 15.09 -36.19
C ASP A 52 -51.05 14.07 -36.08
N SER A 53 -49.82 14.46 -36.44
CA SER A 53 -48.68 13.53 -36.43
C SER A 53 -48.12 13.29 -35.03
N THR A 54 -48.55 12.21 -34.38
CA THR A 54 -48.08 11.79 -33.05
C THR A 54 -46.57 11.51 -32.99
N THR A 55 -46.00 10.92 -34.05
CA THR A 55 -44.56 10.62 -34.11
C THR A 55 -43.72 11.88 -34.17
N LEU A 56 -44.14 12.85 -34.99
CA LEU A 56 -43.45 14.13 -35.13
C LEU A 56 -43.54 14.93 -33.82
N ARG A 57 -44.70 14.88 -33.14
CA ARG A 57 -44.91 15.50 -31.83
C ARG A 57 -43.94 14.95 -30.77
N ARG A 58 -43.83 13.63 -30.67
CA ARG A 58 -42.92 12.96 -29.72
C ARG A 58 -41.44 13.28 -29.97
N LEU A 59 -41.03 13.46 -31.23
CA LEU A 59 -39.66 13.85 -31.58
C LEU A 59 -39.34 15.27 -31.12
N PHE A 60 -40.27 16.22 -31.28
CA PHE A 60 -40.12 17.56 -30.74
C PHE A 60 -40.08 17.56 -29.21
N GLU A 61 -40.97 16.81 -28.56
CA GLU A 61 -41.00 16.67 -27.09
C GLU A 61 -39.68 16.06 -26.55
N ALA A 62 -39.11 15.07 -27.22
CA ALA A 62 -37.79 14.53 -26.87
C ALA A 62 -36.65 15.57 -27.04
N ALA A 63 -36.75 16.44 -28.04
CA ALA A 63 -35.77 17.51 -28.27
C ALA A 63 -35.82 18.62 -27.20
N PHE A 64 -36.95 18.75 -26.49
CA PHE A 64 -37.12 19.70 -25.38
C PHE A 64 -36.61 19.18 -24.03
N VAL A 65 -36.22 17.91 -23.89
CA VAL A 65 -35.75 17.32 -22.61
C VAL A 65 -34.55 18.06 -21.97
N PRO A 66 -33.51 18.49 -22.70
CA PRO A 66 -32.39 19.23 -22.10
C PRO A 66 -32.63 20.75 -22.00
N ARG A 67 -33.84 21.24 -22.27
CA ARG A 67 -34.14 22.67 -22.45
C ARG A 67 -34.09 23.46 -21.13
N TRP A 68 -33.28 24.52 -21.11
CA TRP A 68 -33.25 25.51 -20.03
C TRP A 68 -33.57 26.90 -20.57
N ASP A 69 -34.00 27.82 -19.71
CA ASP A 69 -34.32 29.20 -20.09
C ASP A 69 -33.77 30.21 -19.07
N THR A 70 -33.77 31.50 -19.42
CA THR A 70 -33.40 32.59 -18.50
C THR A 70 -34.58 33.48 -18.17
N SER A 71 -35.71 33.31 -18.86
CA SER A 71 -36.91 34.11 -18.69
C SER A 71 -38.08 33.27 -18.21
N SER A 72 -38.80 33.77 -17.20
CA SER A 72 -40.03 33.15 -16.71
C SER A 72 -41.22 33.36 -17.64
N ALA A 73 -41.10 34.21 -18.66
CA ALA A 73 -42.19 34.58 -19.57
C ALA A 73 -42.88 33.37 -20.23
N ARG A 74 -42.13 32.28 -20.43
CA ARG A 74 -42.63 31.04 -21.05
C ARG A 74 -43.29 30.08 -20.07
N TYR A 75 -42.88 30.11 -18.81
CA TYR A 75 -43.36 29.19 -17.77
C TYR A 75 -44.46 29.82 -16.91
N GLY A 76 -44.85 31.06 -17.20
CA GLY A 76 -45.86 31.84 -16.49
C GLY A 76 -45.43 32.31 -15.10
N THR A 77 -44.53 31.58 -14.43
CA THR A 77 -44.05 31.87 -13.08
C THR A 77 -42.55 31.64 -12.95
N THR A 78 -41.92 32.36 -12.00
CA THR A 78 -40.51 32.15 -11.65
C THR A 78 -40.28 30.74 -11.07
N SER A 79 -41.27 30.19 -10.36
CA SER A 79 -41.22 28.82 -9.82
C SER A 79 -41.17 27.77 -10.94
N GLY A 80 -41.96 27.94 -12.01
CA GLY A 80 -41.94 27.04 -13.17
C GLY A 80 -40.59 27.03 -13.88
N LEU A 81 -39.96 28.19 -14.04
CA LEU A 81 -38.60 28.31 -14.58
C LEU A 81 -37.57 27.55 -13.72
N VAL A 82 -37.57 27.79 -12.40
CA VAL A 82 -36.63 27.15 -11.48
C VAL A 82 -36.79 25.63 -11.46
N VAL A 83 -38.04 25.14 -11.46
CA VAL A 83 -38.33 23.70 -11.52
C VAL A 83 -37.80 23.07 -12.82
N ASN A 84 -38.01 23.75 -13.95
CA ASN A 84 -37.47 23.33 -15.24
C ASN A 84 -35.94 23.22 -15.21
N ASP A 85 -35.26 24.28 -14.80
CA ASP A 85 -33.80 24.34 -14.85
C ASP A 85 -33.14 23.38 -13.85
N LEU A 86 -33.78 23.11 -12.70
CA LEU A 86 -33.33 22.10 -11.74
C LEU A 86 -33.38 20.68 -12.33
N ALA A 87 -34.42 20.35 -13.10
CA ALA A 87 -34.50 19.05 -13.78
C ALA A 87 -33.41 18.88 -14.84
N VAL A 88 -33.09 19.95 -15.58
CA VAL A 88 -32.01 19.96 -16.57
C VAL A 88 -30.63 19.86 -15.90
N LEU A 89 -30.42 20.55 -14.78
CA LEU A 89 -29.19 20.40 -13.99
C LEU A 89 -29.02 18.97 -13.49
N PHE A 90 -30.10 18.33 -13.04
CA PHE A 90 -30.09 16.92 -12.63
C PHE A 90 -29.74 16.00 -13.80
N LEU A 91 -30.30 16.22 -14.98
CA LEU A 91 -29.99 15.50 -16.22
C LEU A 91 -28.49 15.57 -16.56
N ILE A 92 -27.94 16.79 -16.62
CA ILE A 92 -26.53 17.05 -16.97
C ILE A 92 -25.59 16.43 -15.91
N ALA A 93 -25.88 16.66 -14.63
CA ALA A 93 -25.08 16.14 -13.53
C ALA A 93 -25.11 14.60 -13.48
N GLY A 94 -26.27 13.99 -13.70
CA GLY A 94 -26.45 12.54 -13.74
C GLY A 94 -25.63 11.89 -14.85
N LEU A 95 -25.73 12.39 -16.09
CA LEU A 95 -24.98 11.87 -17.23
C LEU A 95 -23.46 12.04 -17.04
N ALA A 96 -23.01 13.19 -16.55
CA ALA A 96 -21.59 13.44 -16.26
C ALA A 96 -21.05 12.54 -15.14
N PHE A 97 -21.83 12.35 -14.06
CA PHE A 97 -21.45 11.49 -12.94
C PHE A 97 -21.28 10.04 -13.37
N PHE A 98 -22.22 9.50 -14.14
CA PHE A 98 -22.15 8.11 -14.59
C PHE A 98 -21.04 7.90 -15.64
N LEU A 99 -20.79 8.86 -16.53
CA LEU A 99 -19.64 8.81 -17.44
C LEU A 99 -18.32 8.74 -16.67
N TRP A 100 -18.13 9.62 -15.67
CA TRP A 100 -16.98 9.60 -14.79
C TRP A 100 -16.85 8.27 -14.02
N ARG A 101 -17.97 7.74 -13.52
CA ARG A 101 -17.99 6.50 -12.74
C ARG A 101 -17.73 5.25 -13.57
N MET A 102 -18.21 5.20 -14.81
CA MET A 102 -17.99 4.08 -15.74
C MET A 102 -16.53 4.01 -16.20
N THR A 103 -15.95 5.18 -16.49
CA THR A 103 -14.54 5.31 -16.92
C THR A 103 -13.56 5.05 -15.78
N ALA A 104 -13.83 5.56 -14.57
CA ALA A 104 -13.01 5.27 -13.38
C ALA A 104 -13.01 3.79 -12.95
N ARG A 105 -13.97 2.99 -13.44
CA ARG A 105 -14.05 1.55 -13.18
C ARG A 105 -13.55 0.68 -14.33
N GLY A 106 -13.11 1.26 -15.44
CA GLY A 106 -12.63 0.51 -16.62
C GLY A 106 -13.69 -0.43 -17.24
N ARG A 107 -14.99 -0.18 -16.99
CA ARG A 107 -16.10 -1.07 -17.39
C ARG A 107 -17.22 -0.28 -18.08
N ALA A 108 -16.88 0.41 -19.16
CA ALA A 108 -17.84 1.01 -20.07
C ALA A 108 -18.37 -0.07 -21.06
N GLY A 109 -19.28 -0.90 -20.59
CA GLY A 109 -19.99 -1.87 -21.45
C GLY A 109 -21.11 -1.19 -22.22
N ARG A 110 -21.40 -1.65 -23.44
CA ARG A 110 -22.47 -1.12 -24.32
C ARG A 110 -23.83 -1.03 -23.61
N ILE A 111 -24.18 -2.10 -22.89
CA ILE A 111 -25.43 -2.21 -22.12
C ILE A 111 -25.50 -1.14 -21.03
N ARG A 112 -24.40 -0.84 -20.33
CA ARG A 112 -24.41 0.16 -19.25
C ARG A 112 -24.55 1.58 -19.77
N CYS A 113 -23.96 1.90 -20.92
CA CYS A 113 -24.12 3.22 -21.54
C CYS A 113 -25.58 3.45 -21.95
N LEU A 114 -26.23 2.43 -22.50
CA LEU A 114 -27.67 2.47 -22.83
C LEU A 114 -28.55 2.56 -21.58
N VAL A 115 -28.30 1.74 -20.56
CA VAL A 115 -29.07 1.78 -19.31
C VAL A 115 -28.95 3.14 -18.62
N VAL A 116 -27.75 3.71 -18.55
CA VAL A 116 -27.53 5.07 -18.01
C VAL A 116 -28.20 6.11 -18.89
N GLY A 117 -28.04 6.01 -20.22
CA GLY A 117 -28.65 6.91 -21.19
C GLY A 117 -30.18 6.96 -21.07
N LEU A 118 -30.83 5.82 -20.83
CA LEU A 118 -32.29 5.73 -20.66
C LEU A 118 -32.76 6.15 -19.26
N SER A 119 -32.07 5.74 -18.21
CA SER A 119 -32.53 5.95 -16.82
C SER A 119 -32.41 7.39 -16.36
N VAL A 120 -31.35 8.11 -16.74
CA VAL A 120 -31.11 9.48 -16.24
C VAL A 120 -32.13 10.49 -16.78
N PRO A 121 -32.49 10.51 -18.09
CA PRO A 121 -33.50 11.43 -18.60
C PRO A 121 -34.92 11.09 -18.16
N VAL A 122 -35.26 9.80 -18.02
CA VAL A 122 -36.54 9.40 -17.44
C VAL A 122 -36.64 9.87 -15.98
N ALA A 123 -35.58 9.72 -15.19
CA ALA A 123 -35.54 10.23 -13.82
C ALA A 123 -35.61 11.77 -13.77
N ALA A 124 -35.01 12.48 -14.73
CA ALA A 124 -35.10 13.94 -14.83
C ALA A 124 -36.52 14.42 -15.15
N ASN A 125 -37.24 13.75 -16.06
CA ASN A 125 -38.63 14.06 -16.39
C ASN A 125 -39.58 13.77 -15.21
N LEU A 126 -39.36 12.65 -14.50
CA LEU A 126 -40.12 12.33 -13.29
C LEU A 126 -39.86 13.35 -12.17
N LEU A 127 -38.61 13.79 -12.01
CA LEU A 127 -38.25 14.85 -11.08
C LEU A 127 -38.92 16.17 -11.47
N TRP A 128 -38.88 16.55 -12.75
CA TRP A 128 -39.56 17.74 -13.26
C TRP A 128 -41.05 17.72 -12.92
N TRP A 129 -41.74 16.62 -13.25
CA TRP A 129 -43.17 16.46 -12.99
C TRP A 129 -43.50 16.51 -11.49
N GLY A 130 -42.73 15.79 -10.67
CA GLY A 130 -42.89 15.77 -9.21
C GLY A 130 -42.64 17.15 -8.58
N LEU A 131 -41.66 17.90 -9.08
CA LEU A 131 -41.40 19.26 -8.62
C LEU A 131 -42.47 20.25 -9.12
N HIS A 132 -42.98 20.08 -10.34
CA HIS A 132 -43.97 21.00 -10.90
C HIS A 132 -45.33 20.85 -10.20
N THR A 133 -45.74 19.62 -9.90
CA THR A 133 -46.97 19.31 -9.13
C THR A 133 -46.91 19.82 -7.68
N THR A 134 -45.72 19.84 -7.07
CA THR A 134 -45.55 20.24 -5.66
C THR A 134 -45.24 21.72 -5.47
N PHE A 135 -44.58 22.38 -6.43
CA PHE A 135 -44.03 23.74 -6.26
C PHE A 135 -44.61 24.80 -7.21
N VAL A 136 -45.39 24.45 -8.23
CA VAL A 136 -46.00 25.40 -9.18
C VAL A 136 -47.52 25.43 -9.00
N SER A 137 -48.02 26.44 -8.29
CA SER A 137 -49.46 26.65 -8.07
C SER A 137 -50.10 27.36 -9.27
N GLY A 138 -51.24 26.85 -9.75
CA GLY A 138 -52.06 27.50 -10.80
C GLY A 138 -51.97 26.90 -12.20
N VAL A 139 -51.25 25.78 -12.39
CA VAL A 139 -51.22 25.01 -13.65
C VAL A 139 -51.76 23.60 -13.35
N PRO A 140 -52.99 23.26 -13.75
CA PRO A 140 -53.47 21.88 -13.64
C PRO A 140 -52.69 21.03 -14.66
N LEU A 141 -51.71 20.25 -14.19
CA LEU A 141 -51.17 19.13 -14.96
C LEU A 141 -52.29 18.07 -15.05
N GLY A 142 -52.55 17.53 -16.25
CA GLY A 142 -53.60 16.53 -16.45
C GLY A 142 -53.40 15.26 -15.62
N PRO A 143 -54.40 14.36 -15.59
CA PRO A 143 -54.35 13.10 -14.84
C PRO A 143 -53.13 12.25 -15.22
N SER A 144 -52.76 11.29 -14.38
CA SER A 144 -51.58 10.40 -14.51
C SER A 144 -51.40 9.73 -15.87
N ASP A 145 -52.44 9.69 -16.69
CA ASP A 145 -52.44 9.17 -18.06
C ASP A 145 -51.60 10.04 -19.03
N GLU A 146 -51.54 11.37 -18.85
CA GLU A 146 -50.67 12.25 -19.65
C GLU A 146 -49.17 12.03 -19.38
N MET A 147 -48.81 11.54 -18.19
CA MET A 147 -47.43 11.21 -17.83
C MET A 147 -46.90 10.03 -18.66
N LEU A 148 -47.74 9.02 -18.89
CA LEU A 148 -47.40 7.83 -19.66
C LEU A 148 -47.38 8.10 -21.17
N ASP A 149 -48.24 9.01 -21.65
CA ASP A 149 -48.38 9.30 -23.08
C ASP A 149 -47.35 10.30 -23.63
N TYR A 150 -46.84 11.23 -22.81
CA TYR A 150 -45.97 12.33 -23.27
C TYR A 150 -44.60 12.40 -22.57
N LEU A 151 -44.53 12.25 -21.24
CA LEU A 151 -43.29 12.46 -20.45
C LEU A 151 -42.34 11.25 -20.46
N LEU A 152 -42.89 10.03 -20.38
CA LEU A 152 -42.10 8.80 -20.43
C LEU A 152 -41.49 8.56 -21.83
N PRO A 153 -42.26 8.68 -22.94
CA PRO A 153 -41.73 8.43 -24.28
C PRO A 153 -40.66 9.44 -24.71
N SER A 154 -40.82 10.73 -24.36
CA SER A 154 -39.83 11.77 -24.64
C SER A 154 -38.51 11.55 -23.90
N GLY A 155 -38.57 11.18 -22.62
CA GLY A 155 -37.38 10.81 -21.82
C GLY A 155 -36.66 9.56 -22.36
N LEU A 156 -37.41 8.56 -22.83
CA LEU A 156 -36.84 7.36 -23.45
C LEU A 156 -36.19 7.64 -24.80
N LEU A 157 -36.84 8.44 -25.67
CA LEU A 157 -36.31 8.81 -26.99
C LEU A 157 -35.03 9.65 -26.86
N PHE A 158 -35.04 10.67 -26.00
CA PHE A 158 -33.82 11.42 -25.69
C PHE A 158 -32.76 10.53 -25.06
N GLY A 159 -33.16 9.60 -24.18
CA GLY A 159 -32.27 8.67 -23.51
C GLY A 159 -31.57 7.67 -24.43
N LEU A 160 -32.20 7.26 -25.53
CA LEU A 160 -31.54 6.48 -26.58
C LEU A 160 -30.40 7.27 -27.24
N VAL A 161 -30.65 8.55 -27.57
CA VAL A 161 -29.63 9.43 -28.15
C VAL A 161 -28.50 9.70 -27.16
N ALA A 162 -28.83 9.98 -25.90
CA ALA A 162 -27.86 10.17 -24.83
C ALA A 162 -27.01 8.90 -24.57
N GLY A 163 -27.63 7.72 -24.62
CA GLY A 163 -26.95 6.43 -24.49
C GLY A 163 -26.00 6.14 -25.65
N ALA A 164 -26.40 6.47 -26.89
CA ALA A 164 -25.55 6.38 -28.06
C ALA A 164 -24.36 7.37 -28.00
N LEU A 165 -24.60 8.60 -27.54
CA LEU A 165 -23.55 9.59 -27.32
C LEU A 165 -22.54 9.12 -26.25
N LEU A 166 -23.02 8.59 -25.12
CA LEU A 166 -22.16 8.00 -24.09
C LEU A 166 -21.34 6.84 -24.64
N LEU A 167 -21.91 6.03 -25.53
CA LEU A 167 -21.19 4.94 -26.19
C LEU A 167 -20.06 5.48 -27.07
N VAL A 168 -20.32 6.49 -27.90
CA VAL A 168 -19.29 7.13 -28.75
C VAL A 168 -18.21 7.82 -27.93
N VAL A 169 -18.57 8.46 -26.81
CA VAL A 169 -17.59 9.13 -25.93
C VAL A 169 -16.72 8.12 -25.16
N THR A 170 -17.20 6.89 -24.98
CA THR A 170 -16.49 5.82 -24.26
C THR A 170 -15.76 4.84 -25.17
N THR A 171 -16.04 4.83 -26.48
CA THR A 171 -15.27 4.04 -27.46
C THR A 171 -13.84 4.61 -27.62
N GLY A 172 -12.86 3.71 -27.78
CA GLY A 172 -11.44 4.07 -27.93
C GLY A 172 -10.64 4.28 -26.63
N LEU A 173 -11.24 4.08 -25.45
CA LEU A 173 -10.46 3.95 -24.21
C LEU A 173 -9.88 2.52 -24.12
N PRO A 174 -8.60 2.34 -23.72
CA PRO A 174 -7.96 1.03 -23.71
C PRO A 174 -8.79 0.06 -22.85
N ARG A 175 -9.27 -1.01 -23.50
CA ARG A 175 -9.86 -2.16 -22.81
C ARG A 175 -8.75 -2.75 -21.95
N GLY A 176 -8.99 -2.82 -20.63
CA GLY A 176 -8.05 -3.46 -19.71
C GLY A 176 -7.87 -4.93 -20.08
N GLY A 177 -6.87 -5.22 -20.91
CA GLY A 177 -6.38 -6.55 -21.20
C GLY A 177 -5.76 -7.15 -19.94
N GLY A 178 -6.03 -8.43 -19.72
CA GLY A 178 -5.46 -9.21 -18.64
C GLY A 178 -4.02 -9.66 -18.91
N SER A 179 -3.44 -10.16 -17.82
CA SER A 179 -2.24 -11.00 -17.72
C SER A 179 -0.85 -10.33 -17.79
N ALA A 180 0.04 -11.01 -17.06
CA ALA A 180 1.49 -11.05 -17.17
C ALA A 180 2.33 -9.91 -16.55
N GLY A 181 2.84 -10.21 -15.35
CA GLY A 181 4.27 -10.27 -15.05
C GLY A 181 5.18 -9.14 -15.56
N THR A 182 5.61 -8.29 -14.64
CA THR A 182 6.88 -7.53 -14.71
C THR A 182 7.22 -7.14 -13.28
N SER A 183 8.00 -7.99 -12.62
CA SER A 183 9.44 -7.81 -12.39
C SER A 183 9.77 -6.63 -11.47
N SER A 184 10.38 -6.96 -10.34
CA SER A 184 11.37 -6.11 -9.67
C SER A 184 12.41 -7.01 -9.04
N ILE A 185 13.13 -7.75 -9.89
CA ILE A 185 14.57 -7.90 -9.70
C ILE A 185 15.11 -6.53 -10.10
N GLY A 186 15.40 -5.71 -9.11
CA GLY A 186 15.84 -4.34 -9.27
C GLY A 186 16.39 -3.78 -7.96
N ALA A 187 16.96 -4.66 -7.11
CA ALA A 187 17.62 -4.28 -5.87
C ALA A 187 19.15 -4.23 -5.99
N VAL A 188 19.71 -4.53 -7.17
CA VAL A 188 21.16 -4.34 -7.46
C VAL A 188 21.42 -3.09 -8.33
N THR A 189 20.37 -2.44 -8.83
CA THR A 189 20.49 -1.17 -9.55
C THR A 189 19.53 -0.15 -8.95
N ALA A 190 19.87 0.37 -7.77
CA ALA A 190 19.32 1.65 -7.34
C ALA A 190 19.63 2.67 -8.45
N PRO A 191 18.65 3.27 -9.14
CA PRO A 191 18.96 4.26 -10.14
C PRO A 191 19.55 5.47 -9.42
N LEU A 192 20.80 5.81 -9.73
CA LEU A 192 21.44 7.11 -9.49
C LEU A 192 20.70 8.29 -10.18
N ARG A 193 19.40 8.16 -10.43
CA ARG A 193 18.59 9.07 -11.25
C ARG A 193 17.95 10.21 -10.45
N ARG A 194 18.23 10.32 -9.14
CA ARG A 194 17.73 11.42 -8.30
C ARG A 194 18.75 12.49 -7.95
N TRP A 195 19.96 12.43 -8.51
CA TRP A 195 21.01 13.44 -8.27
C TRP A 195 21.25 14.41 -9.43
N ARG A 196 20.53 14.28 -10.56
CA ARG A 196 20.76 15.12 -11.75
C ARG A 196 19.73 16.21 -12.02
N GLU A 197 18.68 16.34 -11.20
CA GLU A 197 17.79 17.52 -11.21
C GLU A 197 18.07 18.36 -9.96
N GLY A 198 19.30 18.87 -9.88
CA GLY A 198 19.64 20.03 -9.06
C GLY A 198 19.04 21.28 -9.68
N GLY A 199 17.71 21.43 -9.60
CA GLY A 199 17.08 22.72 -9.81
C GLY A 199 17.60 23.70 -8.75
N LEU A 200 18.03 24.88 -9.19
CA LEU A 200 18.42 26.01 -8.36
C LEU A 200 17.27 26.35 -7.38
N GLY A 201 17.28 25.74 -6.20
CA GLY A 201 16.19 25.84 -5.23
C GLY A 201 16.16 24.82 -4.08
N MET A 202 17.13 23.91 -3.95
CA MET A 202 17.21 23.05 -2.76
C MET A 202 17.97 23.74 -1.61
N THR A 203 17.28 24.60 -0.85
CA THR A 203 17.76 25.15 0.43
C THR A 203 17.42 24.26 1.64
N THR A 204 16.98 23.02 1.44
CA THR A 204 16.71 22.09 2.54
C THR A 204 17.58 20.85 2.39
N ALA A 205 18.53 20.68 3.31
CA ALA A 205 19.37 19.49 3.41
C ALA A 205 18.50 18.20 3.39
N PRO A 206 18.97 17.12 2.73
CA PRO A 206 18.23 15.87 2.68
C PRO A 206 17.95 15.37 4.11
N VAL A 207 16.67 15.24 4.42
CA VAL A 207 16.17 14.88 5.74
C VAL A 207 16.51 13.41 6.02
N HIS A 208 17.64 13.16 6.67
CA HIS A 208 18.04 11.80 7.08
C HIS A 208 17.15 11.33 8.24
N MET A 209 16.37 10.27 8.02
CA MET A 209 15.57 9.66 9.08
C MET A 209 16.46 8.80 9.97
N PRO A 210 16.29 8.85 11.31
CA PRO A 210 16.97 7.92 12.18
C PRO A 210 16.52 6.49 11.84
N VAL A 211 17.41 5.54 12.10
CA VAL A 211 17.18 4.10 11.94
C VAL A 211 17.10 3.45 13.31
N GLY A 212 16.49 2.26 13.38
CA GLY A 212 16.41 1.50 14.63
C GLY A 212 17.79 1.20 15.21
N SER A 213 17.89 1.23 16.54
CA SER A 213 19.17 1.03 17.23
C SER A 213 19.11 0.13 18.45
N ALA A 214 17.92 -0.17 18.98
CA ALA A 214 17.72 -1.06 20.13
C ALA A 214 16.62 -2.08 19.83
N PRO A 215 16.69 -3.30 20.38
CA PRO A 215 15.63 -4.30 20.23
C PRO A 215 14.25 -3.75 20.62
N GLY A 216 13.23 -4.07 19.84
CA GLY A 216 11.86 -3.58 20.05
C GLY A 216 11.57 -2.16 19.54
N ASP A 217 12.55 -1.46 18.97
CA ASP A 217 12.33 -0.14 18.34
C ASP A 217 11.30 -0.23 17.20
N VAL A 218 11.28 -1.31 16.41
CA VAL A 218 10.28 -1.50 15.36
C VAL A 218 8.86 -1.61 15.91
N THR A 219 8.66 -2.35 17.00
CA THR A 219 7.35 -2.39 17.66
C THR A 219 6.91 -0.98 18.03
N ARG A 220 7.82 -0.17 18.60
CA ARG A 220 7.56 1.24 18.95
C ARG A 220 7.24 2.09 17.71
N TYR A 221 7.95 1.90 16.60
CA TYR A 221 7.67 2.60 15.34
C TYR A 221 6.31 2.23 14.74
N LEU A 222 5.91 0.96 14.79
CA LEU A 222 4.60 0.51 14.33
C LEU A 222 3.47 1.02 15.24
N CYS A 223 3.69 1.02 16.56
CA CYS A 223 2.77 1.66 17.53
C CYS A 223 2.65 3.17 17.28
N ALA A 224 3.75 3.85 16.93
CA ALA A 224 3.70 5.25 16.53
C ALA A 224 2.96 5.45 15.20
N ALA A 225 3.19 4.57 14.23
CA ALA A 225 2.52 4.57 12.92
C ALA A 225 0.99 4.50 13.08
N ALA A 226 0.49 3.78 14.09
CA ALA A 226 -0.94 3.72 14.40
C ALA A 226 -1.59 5.11 14.57
N TYR A 227 -0.85 6.08 15.10
CA TYR A 227 -1.34 7.46 15.32
C TYR A 227 -1.04 8.42 14.16
N VAL A 228 -0.05 8.10 13.32
CA VAL A 228 0.44 9.00 12.25
C VAL A 228 -0.12 8.62 10.87
N ASP A 229 -0.28 7.32 10.60
CA ASP A 229 -0.87 6.79 9.36
C ASP A 229 -2.25 6.16 9.67
N GLU A 230 -3.30 6.88 9.29
CA GLU A 230 -4.69 6.43 9.42
C GLU A 230 -4.97 5.16 8.61
N GLY A 231 -4.36 5.02 7.43
CA GLY A 231 -4.57 3.87 6.56
C GLY A 231 -3.89 2.60 7.09
N PHE A 232 -2.71 2.74 7.69
CA PHE A 232 -2.07 1.63 8.40
C PHE A 232 -2.94 1.12 9.56
N ALA A 233 -3.40 2.02 10.43
CA ALA A 233 -4.21 1.63 11.57
C ALA A 233 -5.57 1.02 11.17
N GLU A 234 -6.24 1.60 10.16
CA GLU A 234 -7.50 1.05 9.63
C GLU A 234 -7.29 -0.36 9.08
N ARG A 235 -6.22 -0.59 8.31
CA ARG A 235 -5.92 -1.93 7.77
C ARG A 235 -5.54 -2.95 8.84
N VAL A 236 -4.79 -2.57 9.87
CA VAL A 236 -4.50 -3.50 10.97
C VAL A 236 -5.79 -3.89 11.71
N VAL A 237 -6.69 -2.93 11.96
CA VAL A 237 -7.96 -3.24 12.62
C VAL A 237 -8.90 -4.03 11.72
N GLU A 238 -9.01 -3.69 10.43
CA GLU A 238 -9.94 -4.36 9.51
C GLU A 238 -9.43 -5.70 8.98
N ASP A 239 -8.14 -5.82 8.66
CA ASP A 239 -7.57 -7.00 8.00
C ASP A 239 -6.92 -8.00 8.98
N VAL A 240 -6.61 -7.60 10.23
CA VAL A 240 -5.97 -8.50 11.23
C VAL A 240 -6.85 -8.75 12.44
N LEU A 241 -7.46 -7.70 13.01
CA LEU A 241 -8.34 -7.83 14.17
C LEU A 241 -9.77 -8.25 13.79
N ALA A 242 -10.35 -7.68 12.73
CA ALA A 242 -11.75 -7.94 12.37
C ALA A 242 -11.94 -9.18 11.47
N ASP A 243 -10.85 -9.77 10.97
CA ASP A 243 -10.85 -11.09 10.31
C ASP A 243 -10.65 -12.13 11.42
N GLU A 244 -11.71 -12.81 11.88
CA GLU A 244 -11.61 -13.77 12.98
C GLU A 244 -11.29 -15.20 12.51
N ALA A 245 -11.72 -15.57 11.29
CA ALA A 245 -11.51 -16.91 10.73
C ALA A 245 -10.12 -17.06 10.09
N GLY A 246 -9.54 -15.98 9.58
CA GLY A 246 -8.21 -16.00 8.97
C GLY A 246 -7.09 -16.19 10.00
N ALA A 247 -6.04 -16.89 9.57
CA ALA A 247 -4.79 -16.98 10.29
C ALA A 247 -4.09 -15.61 10.38
N VAL A 248 -3.26 -15.45 11.41
CA VAL A 248 -2.46 -14.25 11.61
C VAL A 248 -1.07 -14.51 11.03
N ALA A 249 -0.62 -13.63 10.13
CA ALA A 249 0.72 -13.75 9.56
C ALA A 249 1.77 -13.45 10.63
N ALA A 250 2.87 -14.21 10.60
CA ALA A 250 4.01 -13.95 11.47
C ALA A 250 4.62 -12.57 11.21
N SER A 251 5.23 -11.99 12.24
CA SER A 251 5.93 -10.70 12.18
C SER A 251 7.14 -10.76 13.12
N PRO A 252 8.31 -11.21 12.62
CA PRO A 252 9.51 -11.37 13.43
C PRO A 252 9.90 -10.07 14.13
N ASP A 253 10.30 -10.18 15.40
CA ASP A 253 10.76 -9.06 16.25
C ASP A 253 9.71 -7.94 16.45
N VAL A 254 8.40 -8.29 16.35
CA VAL A 254 7.29 -7.36 16.56
C VAL A 254 6.24 -7.90 17.53
N ASP A 255 5.87 -7.10 18.54
CA ASP A 255 4.70 -7.36 19.40
C ASP A 255 3.42 -6.89 18.69
N LEU A 256 2.78 -7.81 17.95
CA LEU A 256 1.53 -7.58 17.22
C LEU A 256 0.40 -7.11 18.13
N VAL A 257 0.31 -7.68 19.33
CA VAL A 257 -0.74 -7.32 20.30
C VAL A 257 -0.61 -5.86 20.72
N ALA A 258 0.62 -5.39 20.98
CA ALA A 258 0.86 -3.99 21.29
C ALA A 258 0.47 -3.07 20.12
N VAL A 259 0.86 -3.42 18.88
CA VAL A 259 0.51 -2.64 17.69
C VAL A 259 -1.00 -2.55 17.51
N VAL A 260 -1.73 -3.67 17.59
CA VAL A 260 -3.19 -3.69 17.45
C VAL A 260 -3.87 -2.83 18.53
N ARG A 261 -3.41 -2.90 19.78
CA ARG A 261 -3.92 -2.05 20.88
C ARG A 261 -3.74 -0.57 20.58
N HIS A 262 -2.57 -0.16 20.11
CA HIS A 262 -2.34 1.23 19.72
C HIS A 262 -3.17 1.65 18.50
N CYS A 263 -3.41 0.75 17.53
CA CYS A 263 -4.31 1.00 16.40
C CYS A 263 -5.75 1.28 16.86
N LEU A 264 -6.26 0.51 17.82
CA LEU A 264 -7.59 0.72 18.42
C LEU A 264 -7.67 2.05 19.18
N THR A 265 -6.69 2.34 20.05
CA THR A 265 -6.64 3.64 20.75
C THR A 265 -6.57 4.81 19.77
N ALA A 266 -5.79 4.68 18.70
CA ALA A 266 -5.71 5.70 17.67
C ALA A 266 -7.05 5.88 16.91
N GLN A 267 -7.80 4.79 16.68
CA GLN A 267 -9.12 4.83 16.06
C GLN A 267 -10.15 5.51 16.96
N GLU A 268 -10.12 5.30 18.28
CA GLU A 268 -10.98 6.01 19.23
C GLU A 268 -10.71 7.53 19.24
N LEU A 269 -9.44 7.94 19.24
CA LEU A 269 -9.07 9.35 19.16
C LEU A 269 -9.57 10.00 17.86
N ARG A 270 -9.47 9.27 16.74
CA ARG A 270 -10.01 9.72 15.44
C ARG A 270 -11.54 9.75 15.43
N GLN A 271 -12.21 8.78 16.05
CA GLN A 271 -13.67 8.76 16.17
C GLN A 271 -14.19 9.99 16.92
N ARG A 272 -13.57 10.36 18.04
CA ARG A 272 -13.96 11.58 18.80
C ARG A 272 -13.80 12.84 17.96
N ARG A 273 -12.71 12.95 17.18
CA ARG A 273 -12.48 14.05 16.24
C ARG A 273 -13.57 14.05 15.15
N ASP A 274 -13.82 12.91 14.53
CA ASP A 274 -14.74 12.78 13.40
C ASP A 274 -16.20 12.98 13.81
N LEU A 275 -16.61 12.60 15.02
CA LEU A 275 -17.93 12.94 15.58
C LEU A 275 -18.12 14.44 15.76
N ARG A 276 -17.11 15.15 16.30
CA ARG A 276 -17.14 16.62 16.43
C ARG A 276 -17.23 17.30 15.05
N LEU A 277 -16.43 16.84 14.09
CA LEU A 277 -16.47 17.36 12.72
C LEU A 277 -17.79 17.05 12.03
N THR A 278 -18.39 15.87 12.27
CA THR A 278 -19.70 15.49 11.75
C THR A 278 -20.80 16.37 12.32
N ALA A 279 -20.76 16.71 13.62
CA ALA A 279 -21.71 17.64 14.22
C ALA A 279 -21.64 19.03 13.57
N ALA A 280 -20.43 19.54 13.30
CA ALA A 280 -20.25 20.81 12.59
C ALA A 280 -20.72 20.74 11.13
N PHE A 281 -20.45 19.64 10.44
CA PHE A 281 -20.94 19.39 9.09
C PHE A 281 -22.48 19.34 9.05
N ALA A 282 -23.09 18.59 9.97
CA ALA A 282 -24.53 18.45 10.08
C ALA A 282 -25.21 19.78 10.42
N ALA A 283 -24.62 20.59 11.31
CA ALA A 283 -25.14 21.92 11.62
C ALA A 283 -25.24 22.78 10.35
N VAL A 284 -24.17 22.91 9.56
CA VAL A 284 -24.22 23.65 8.30
C VAL A 284 -25.19 22.99 7.31
N GLY A 285 -25.17 21.67 7.18
CA GLY A 285 -26.03 20.93 6.25
C GLY A 285 -27.52 21.02 6.55
N VAL A 286 -27.92 21.20 7.82
CA VAL A 286 -29.32 21.33 8.23
C VAL A 286 -29.82 22.76 8.14
N PHE A 287 -28.98 23.75 8.49
CA PHE A 287 -29.42 25.15 8.55
C PHE A 287 -29.12 25.94 7.27
N ALA A 288 -28.10 25.56 6.50
CA ALA A 288 -27.67 26.27 5.30
C ALA A 288 -26.95 25.33 4.31
N PRO A 289 -27.66 24.39 3.66
CA PRO A 289 -27.02 23.31 2.89
C PRO A 289 -26.07 23.79 1.78
N LEU A 290 -26.43 24.83 1.02
CA LEU A 290 -25.56 25.36 -0.05
C LEU A 290 -24.30 26.04 0.49
N TRP A 291 -24.28 26.44 1.75
CA TRP A 291 -23.09 27.01 2.38
C TRP A 291 -22.01 25.98 2.65
N LEU A 292 -22.31 24.68 2.54
CA LEU A 292 -21.25 23.65 2.45
C LEU A 292 -20.35 23.89 1.24
N LEU A 293 -20.85 24.45 0.13
CA LEU A 293 -20.01 24.85 -1.00
C LEU A 293 -19.12 26.03 -0.62
N PHE A 294 -19.65 27.01 0.09
CA PHE A 294 -18.87 28.13 0.60
C PHE A 294 -17.73 27.66 1.52
N VAL A 295 -18.00 26.71 2.42
CA VAL A 295 -16.98 26.07 3.27
C VAL A 295 -15.89 25.39 2.43
N THR A 296 -16.22 24.78 1.28
CA THR A 296 -15.19 24.22 0.38
C THR A 296 -14.27 25.30 -0.17
N VAL A 297 -14.85 26.43 -0.60
CA VAL A 297 -14.11 27.56 -1.15
C VAL A 297 -13.23 28.17 -0.07
N PHE A 298 -13.77 28.44 1.11
CA PHE A 298 -13.03 28.94 2.28
C PHE A 298 -11.81 28.07 2.59
N LEU A 299 -12.00 26.75 2.72
CA LEU A 299 -10.92 25.83 3.05
C LEU A 299 -9.93 25.64 1.89
N SER A 300 -10.33 25.96 0.65
CA SER A 300 -9.45 25.90 -0.53
C SER A 300 -8.57 27.13 -0.69
N THR A 301 -9.09 28.33 -0.37
CA THR A 301 -8.32 29.58 -0.43
C THR A 301 -7.25 29.63 0.65
N THR A 302 -7.54 29.09 1.85
CA THR A 302 -6.55 28.99 2.93
C THR A 302 -5.47 27.94 2.66
N ARG A 303 -5.64 27.03 1.68
CA ARG A 303 -4.67 25.98 1.34
C ARG A 303 -3.52 26.45 0.43
N GLN A 304 -3.75 27.43 -0.43
CA GLN A 304 -2.80 27.77 -1.50
C GLN A 304 -1.46 28.31 -0.97
N ALA A 305 -1.45 28.83 0.26
CA ALA A 305 -0.26 29.41 0.89
C ALA A 305 0.63 28.41 1.66
N VAL A 306 0.24 27.13 1.78
CA VAL A 306 0.93 26.16 2.66
C VAL A 306 1.39 24.92 1.87
N THR A 307 2.69 24.64 1.91
CA THR A 307 3.29 23.42 1.35
C THR A 307 2.72 22.17 2.05
N ARG A 308 2.49 21.09 1.29
CA ARG A 308 1.98 19.83 1.88
C ARG A 308 2.98 19.27 2.88
N PRO A 309 2.63 19.15 4.17
CA PRO A 309 3.53 18.57 5.15
C PRO A 309 3.72 17.07 4.90
N SER A 310 4.97 16.60 4.95
CA SER A 310 5.25 15.17 5.00
C SER A 310 5.09 14.66 6.43
N LEU A 311 4.65 13.39 6.59
CA LEU A 311 4.55 12.77 7.91
C LEU A 311 5.93 12.71 8.62
N ALA A 312 7.00 12.56 7.85
CA ALA A 312 8.39 12.56 8.31
C ALA A 312 8.91 13.91 8.86
N THR A 313 8.20 15.02 8.58
CA THR A 313 8.61 16.38 8.94
C THR A 313 7.64 17.07 9.91
N ARG A 314 6.78 16.28 10.56
CA ARG A 314 5.76 16.74 11.51
C ARG A 314 6.32 17.76 12.51
N GLY A 315 5.72 18.96 12.54
CA GLY A 315 6.09 20.01 13.50
C GLY A 315 7.52 20.56 13.36
N ARG A 316 8.22 20.33 12.24
CA ARG A 316 9.57 20.88 12.01
C ARG A 316 9.68 21.78 10.79
N HIS A 317 8.59 21.96 10.03
CA HIS A 317 8.53 23.00 9.04
C HIS A 317 8.62 24.35 9.75
N GLN A 318 9.71 25.08 9.53
CA GLN A 318 9.77 26.50 9.90
C GLN A 318 8.88 27.24 8.91
N PRO A 319 7.73 27.78 9.36
CA PRO A 319 6.91 28.51 8.44
C PRO A 319 7.56 29.83 8.12
N GLN A 320 7.66 30.16 6.84
CA GLN A 320 7.98 31.51 6.44
C GLN A 320 6.88 32.43 6.99
N ALA A 321 7.26 33.51 7.67
CA ALA A 321 6.30 34.47 8.25
C ALA A 321 5.26 34.95 7.21
N ARG A 322 5.65 35.03 5.94
CA ARG A 322 4.79 35.35 4.79
C ARG A 322 3.62 34.37 4.61
N ALA A 323 3.82 33.07 4.85
CA ALA A 323 2.76 32.08 4.73
C ALA A 323 1.69 32.26 5.82
N LEU A 324 2.08 32.59 7.05
CA LEU A 324 1.15 32.88 8.14
C LEU A 324 0.30 34.10 7.84
N VAL A 325 0.94 35.20 7.45
CA VAL A 325 0.24 36.44 7.08
C VAL A 325 -0.69 36.19 5.89
N GLY A 326 -0.22 35.48 4.86
CA GLY A 326 -1.03 35.09 3.70
C GLY A 326 -2.26 34.27 4.08
N THR A 327 -2.12 33.26 4.95
CA THR A 327 -3.27 32.46 5.44
C THR A 327 -4.25 33.29 6.26
N ALA A 328 -3.77 34.20 7.11
CA ALA A 328 -4.61 35.05 7.94
C ALA A 328 -5.40 36.07 7.09
N VAL A 329 -4.74 36.70 6.11
CA VAL A 329 -5.36 37.63 5.16
C VAL A 329 -6.41 36.91 4.31
N ALA A 330 -6.07 35.73 3.76
CA ALA A 330 -7.02 34.94 2.98
C ALA A 330 -8.24 34.50 3.80
N ALA A 331 -8.04 34.10 5.06
CA ALA A 331 -9.13 33.77 5.97
C ALA A 331 -10.01 34.98 6.29
N GLY A 332 -9.40 36.16 6.56
CA GLY A 332 -10.14 37.40 6.79
C GLY A 332 -10.96 37.83 5.58
N PHE A 333 -10.38 37.77 4.37
CA PHE A 333 -11.10 38.05 3.12
C PHE A 333 -12.24 37.07 2.91
N ALA A 334 -12.04 35.77 3.17
CA ALA A 334 -13.09 34.78 3.05
C ALA A 334 -14.24 35.03 4.06
N VAL A 335 -13.95 35.47 5.29
CA VAL A 335 -14.99 35.86 6.26
C VAL A 335 -15.82 37.03 5.72
N VAL A 336 -15.17 38.10 5.23
CA VAL A 336 -15.88 39.24 4.63
C VAL A 336 -16.73 38.80 3.44
N LEU A 337 -16.16 37.99 2.55
CA LEU A 337 -16.87 37.44 1.40
C LEU A 337 -18.08 36.59 1.82
N ALA A 338 -18.01 35.86 2.93
CA ALA A 338 -19.14 35.11 3.50
C ALA A 338 -20.31 36.06 3.79
N PHE A 339 -20.07 37.13 4.55
CA PHE A 339 -21.12 38.08 4.92
C PHE A 339 -21.67 38.85 3.70
N VAL A 340 -20.79 39.28 2.78
CA VAL A 340 -21.22 39.93 1.53
C VAL A 340 -22.09 38.99 0.69
N LEU A 341 -21.67 37.74 0.53
CA LEU A 341 -22.45 36.75 -0.22
C LEU A 341 -23.80 36.47 0.45
N GLY A 342 -23.83 36.31 1.78
CA GLY A 342 -25.07 36.11 2.52
C GLY A 342 -26.04 37.29 2.37
N PHE A 343 -25.52 38.51 2.45
CA PHE A 343 -26.30 39.73 2.26
C PHE A 343 -26.86 39.83 0.82
N LEU A 344 -26.01 39.62 -0.20
CA LEU A 344 -26.43 39.62 -1.60
C LEU A 344 -27.49 38.56 -1.89
N VAL A 345 -27.31 37.36 -1.35
CA VAL A 345 -28.24 36.24 -1.49
C VAL A 345 -29.58 36.53 -0.79
N SER A 346 -29.58 37.29 0.30
CA SER A 346 -30.81 37.72 0.99
C SER A 346 -31.65 38.73 0.22
N MET A 347 -31.08 39.43 -0.76
CA MET A 347 -31.83 40.35 -1.63
C MET A 347 -32.64 39.63 -2.72
N LEU A 348 -32.39 38.34 -2.96
CA LEU A 348 -33.14 37.55 -3.94
C LEU A 348 -34.52 37.20 -3.36
N PRO A 349 -35.64 37.58 -4.01
CA PRO A 349 -36.97 37.15 -3.60
C PRO A 349 -37.07 35.64 -3.81
N ALA A 350 -37.08 34.89 -2.71
CA ALA A 350 -37.04 33.43 -2.71
C ALA A 350 -38.16 32.87 -1.81
N PRO A 351 -38.89 31.83 -2.26
CA PRO A 351 -39.83 31.12 -1.40
C PRO A 351 -39.09 30.46 -0.22
N GLY A 352 -39.80 30.17 0.87
CA GLY A 352 -39.20 29.77 2.16
C GLY A 352 -38.21 28.59 2.07
N PHE A 353 -38.50 27.58 1.25
CA PHE A 353 -37.57 26.46 1.02
C PHE A 353 -36.27 26.90 0.32
N VAL A 354 -36.37 27.78 -0.68
CA VAL A 354 -35.21 28.32 -1.40
C VAL A 354 -34.43 29.25 -0.47
N SER A 355 -35.11 30.04 0.36
CA SER A 355 -34.47 30.86 1.40
C SER A 355 -33.71 30.03 2.43
N TRP A 356 -34.26 28.90 2.87
CA TRP A 356 -33.54 27.93 3.71
C TRP A 356 -32.32 27.31 3.00
N LEU A 357 -32.50 26.85 1.76
CA LEU A 357 -31.45 26.21 0.97
C LEU A 357 -30.25 27.15 0.72
N LEU A 358 -30.55 28.40 0.36
CA LEU A 358 -29.57 29.47 0.13
C LEU A 358 -29.06 30.10 1.43
N GLY A 359 -29.68 29.79 2.57
CA GLY A 359 -29.38 30.43 3.85
C GLY A 359 -29.63 31.94 3.82
N SER A 360 -30.64 32.40 3.07
CA SER A 360 -30.92 33.82 2.81
C SER A 360 -31.78 34.49 3.89
N TYR A 361 -32.29 33.70 4.83
CA TYR A 361 -33.09 34.17 5.98
C TYR A 361 -32.29 35.11 6.89
N LEU A 362 -32.98 36.07 7.52
CA LEU A 362 -32.37 37.07 8.43
C LEU A 362 -31.12 37.74 7.81
N ALA A 363 -31.26 38.25 6.59
CA ALA A 363 -30.20 38.90 5.81
C ALA A 363 -28.97 38.01 5.50
N GLY A 364 -29.12 36.68 5.60
CA GLY A 364 -28.05 35.71 5.38
C GLY A 364 -26.96 35.69 6.46
N VAL A 365 -27.11 36.50 7.51
CA VAL A 365 -26.15 36.61 8.62
C VAL A 365 -26.00 35.29 9.39
N PRO A 366 -27.08 34.55 9.75
CA PRO A 366 -26.92 33.31 10.48
C PRO A 366 -26.19 32.23 9.68
N ALA A 367 -26.44 32.13 8.38
CA ALA A 367 -25.79 31.14 7.51
C ALA A 367 -24.29 31.46 7.35
N ALA A 368 -23.94 32.74 7.18
CA ALA A 368 -22.55 33.19 7.15
C ALA A 368 -21.82 32.91 8.48
N LEU A 369 -22.43 33.30 9.60
CA LEU A 369 -21.86 33.10 10.93
C LEU A 369 -21.69 31.61 11.25
N LEU A 370 -22.70 30.78 10.96
CA LEU A 370 -22.64 29.33 11.17
C LEU A 370 -21.52 28.69 10.34
N SER A 371 -21.35 29.10 9.09
CA SER A 371 -20.30 28.58 8.20
C SER A 371 -18.90 28.95 8.69
N VAL A 372 -18.70 30.20 9.08
CA VAL A 372 -17.43 30.67 9.66
C VAL A 372 -17.14 29.97 10.99
N ALA A 373 -18.15 29.84 11.86
CA ALA A 373 -18.04 29.12 13.13
C ALA A 373 -17.72 27.63 12.92
N ALA A 374 -18.36 26.98 11.95
CA ALA A 374 -18.10 25.59 11.60
C ALA A 374 -16.66 25.38 11.09
N VAL A 375 -16.15 26.29 10.26
CA VAL A 375 -14.75 26.25 9.81
C VAL A 375 -13.78 26.46 10.98
N ALA A 376 -14.02 27.46 11.82
CA ALA A 376 -13.18 27.73 12.99
C ALA A 376 -13.18 26.54 13.97
N TYR A 377 -14.35 25.97 14.23
CA TYR A 377 -14.51 24.79 15.07
C TYR A 377 -13.84 23.56 14.47
N ALA A 378 -13.97 23.33 13.16
CA ALA A 378 -13.31 22.24 12.46
C ALA A 378 -11.78 22.38 12.52
N TYR A 379 -11.26 23.58 12.29
CA TYR A 379 -9.84 23.89 12.40
C TYR A 379 -9.33 23.65 13.83
N ALA A 380 -10.02 24.19 14.84
CA ALA A 380 -9.68 23.99 16.25
C ALA A 380 -9.71 22.50 16.65
N THR A 381 -10.68 21.73 16.13
CA THR A 381 -10.81 20.29 16.40
C THR A 381 -9.64 19.50 15.81
N VAL A 382 -9.21 19.83 14.59
CA VAL A 382 -8.05 19.18 13.94
C VAL A 382 -6.75 19.57 14.64
N VAL A 383 -6.56 20.85 14.97
CA VAL A 383 -5.40 21.33 15.72
C VAL A 383 -5.30 20.65 17.08
N ARG A 384 -6.39 20.58 17.85
CA ARG A 384 -6.41 19.90 19.16
C ARG A 384 -6.01 18.43 19.00
N HIS A 385 -6.61 17.72 18.05
CA HIS A 385 -6.25 16.33 17.76
C HIS A 385 -4.76 16.17 17.41
N ASP A 386 -4.20 17.07 16.59
CA ASP A 386 -2.79 17.00 16.20
C ASP A 386 -1.83 17.28 17.35
N LEU A 387 -2.19 18.22 18.23
CA LEU A 387 -1.46 18.53 19.46
C LEU A 387 -1.56 17.40 20.48
N ASP A 388 -2.73 16.78 20.63
CA ASP A 388 -2.93 15.63 21.51
C ASP A 388 -2.10 14.43 21.05
N VAL A 389 -2.10 14.15 19.74
CA VAL A 389 -1.27 13.08 19.14
C VAL A 389 0.22 13.42 19.27
N ASP A 390 0.63 14.66 18.99
CA ASP A 390 2.04 15.05 19.13
C ASP A 390 2.52 14.97 20.60
N ARG A 391 1.69 15.41 21.55
CA ARG A 391 1.95 15.24 22.98
C ARG A 391 2.09 13.77 23.34
N LEU A 392 1.16 12.91 22.88
CA LEU A 392 1.22 11.47 23.11
C LEU A 392 2.53 10.88 22.57
N LEU A 393 2.88 11.17 21.31
CA LEU A 393 4.12 10.67 20.71
C LEU A 393 5.37 11.12 21.49
N ARG A 394 5.39 12.34 22.03
CA ARG A 394 6.52 12.85 22.84
C ARG A 394 6.58 12.29 24.25
N THR A 395 5.47 11.86 24.83
CA THR A 395 5.42 11.41 26.24
C THR A 395 5.39 9.89 26.39
N THR A 396 4.76 9.16 25.45
CA THR A 396 4.57 7.71 25.55
C THR A 396 5.44 6.92 24.58
N MET A 397 5.85 7.50 23.45
CA MET A 397 6.61 6.80 22.39
C MET A 397 8.12 7.06 22.43
N THR A 398 8.64 7.63 23.51
CA THR A 398 10.08 7.63 23.76
C THR A 398 10.51 6.21 24.15
N ARG A 399 11.76 5.83 23.82
CA ARG A 399 12.26 4.46 24.09
C ARG A 399 12.06 4.05 25.55
N GLU A 400 12.40 4.93 26.48
CA GLU A 400 12.30 4.65 27.91
C GLU A 400 10.86 4.62 28.43
N ALA A 401 9.97 5.46 27.90
CA ALA A 401 8.58 5.50 28.33
C ALA A 401 7.81 4.30 27.77
N PHE A 402 8.06 3.94 26.52
CA PHE A 402 7.43 2.80 25.86
C PHE A 402 7.75 1.48 26.58
N ALA A 403 8.98 1.29 27.03
CA ALA A 403 9.38 0.11 27.79
C ALA A 403 8.73 0.01 29.18
N ARG A 404 8.42 1.15 29.81
CA ARG A 404 7.88 1.22 31.19
C ARG A 404 6.37 1.30 31.26
N GLN A 405 5.70 1.76 30.20
CA GLN A 405 4.27 2.03 30.24
C GLN A 405 3.42 0.77 30.07
N PRO A 406 2.30 0.67 30.81
CA PRO A 406 1.32 -0.38 30.57
C PRO A 406 0.72 -0.22 29.18
N ARG A 407 0.49 -1.36 28.52
CA ARG A 407 -0.12 -1.40 27.18
C ARG A 407 -1.52 -0.76 27.24
N PRO A 408 -1.96 -0.05 26.18
CA PRO A 408 -3.28 0.59 26.17
C PRO A 408 -4.39 -0.42 26.45
N THR A 409 -5.31 -0.05 27.33
CA THR A 409 -6.51 -0.84 27.60
C THR A 409 -7.47 -0.80 26.42
N VAL A 410 -8.01 -1.96 26.06
CA VAL A 410 -8.92 -2.16 24.92
C VAL A 410 -10.37 -2.07 25.39
N PRO A 411 -11.32 -1.62 24.54
CA PRO A 411 -12.75 -1.73 24.81
C PRO A 411 -13.17 -3.16 25.21
N ARG A 412 -14.08 -3.28 26.18
CA ARG A 412 -14.55 -4.54 26.78
C ARG A 412 -15.50 -5.33 25.87
N ARG A 413 -15.10 -5.63 24.62
CA ARG A 413 -15.87 -6.55 23.76
C ARG A 413 -15.25 -7.93 23.81
N LYS A 414 -16.10 -8.95 23.96
CA LYS A 414 -15.69 -10.35 24.10
C LYS A 414 -14.90 -10.84 22.89
N TRP A 415 -15.44 -10.65 21.68
CA TRP A 415 -14.80 -11.08 20.42
C TRP A 415 -13.42 -10.43 20.21
N MET A 416 -13.25 -9.15 20.57
CA MET A 416 -11.94 -8.47 20.46
C MET A 416 -10.91 -9.06 21.42
N ALA A 417 -11.32 -9.41 22.64
CA ALA A 417 -10.43 -10.03 23.62
C ALA A 417 -10.01 -11.44 23.19
N GLU A 418 -10.96 -12.23 22.68
CA GLU A 418 -10.71 -13.57 22.12
C GLU A 418 -9.77 -13.50 20.92
N ARG A 419 -10.01 -12.56 19.99
CA ARG A 419 -9.13 -12.38 18.82
C ARG A 419 -7.75 -11.86 19.21
N LEU A 420 -7.61 -10.98 20.19
CA LEU A 420 -6.29 -10.58 20.70
C LEU A 420 -5.53 -11.75 21.35
N ALA A 421 -6.24 -12.68 21.99
CA ALA A 421 -5.64 -13.91 22.50
C ALA A 421 -5.18 -14.82 21.35
N ALA A 422 -5.97 -14.97 20.29
CA ALA A 422 -5.57 -15.70 19.08
C ALA A 422 -4.36 -15.06 18.37
N ILE A 423 -4.32 -13.73 18.26
CA ILE A 423 -3.17 -13.00 17.71
C ILE A 423 -1.91 -13.25 18.55
N ARG A 424 -2.05 -13.26 19.89
CA ARG A 424 -0.93 -13.57 20.78
C ARG A 424 -0.46 -15.02 20.59
N GLU A 425 -1.39 -15.97 20.53
CA GLU A 425 -1.06 -17.37 20.32
C GLU A 425 -0.35 -17.58 18.97
N ALA A 426 -0.80 -16.90 17.91
CA ALA A 426 -0.17 -16.92 16.59
C ALA A 426 1.20 -16.26 16.55
N GLN A 427 1.41 -15.18 17.31
CA GLN A 427 2.70 -14.52 17.42
C GLN A 427 3.75 -15.42 18.09
N ASP A 428 3.35 -16.14 19.13
CA ASP A 428 4.26 -17.02 19.90
C ASP A 428 4.28 -18.46 19.34
N GLY A 429 3.47 -18.74 18.32
CA GLY A 429 3.21 -20.07 17.76
C GLY A 429 4.20 -20.50 16.68
N ASN A 430 4.23 -21.81 16.38
CA ASN A 430 5.12 -22.42 15.39
C ASN A 430 4.43 -22.74 14.05
N VAL A 431 3.20 -22.26 13.82
CA VAL A 431 2.46 -22.47 12.57
C VAL A 431 2.26 -21.16 11.84
N THR A 432 2.50 -21.15 10.53
CA THR A 432 2.10 -20.06 9.63
C THR A 432 1.23 -20.61 8.52
N VAL A 433 -0.05 -20.28 8.58
CA VAL A 433 -1.00 -20.61 7.52
C VAL A 433 -1.06 -19.45 6.54
N TYR A 434 -0.77 -19.71 5.27
CA TYR A 434 -0.67 -18.68 4.24
C TYR A 434 -1.79 -18.78 3.22
N SER A 435 -2.20 -17.62 2.67
CA SER A 435 -3.15 -17.54 1.55
C SER A 435 -2.39 -17.41 0.23
N GLY A 436 -2.89 -18.06 -0.83
CA GLY A 436 -2.34 -17.98 -2.17
C GLY A 436 -1.08 -18.85 -2.37
N PHE A 437 -0.16 -18.40 -3.22
CA PHE A 437 0.98 -19.22 -3.67
C PHE A 437 2.22 -19.15 -2.77
N THR A 438 2.46 -18.02 -2.10
CA THR A 438 3.72 -17.77 -1.38
C THR A 438 3.60 -18.14 0.10
N PRO A 439 4.37 -19.13 0.61
CA PRO A 439 4.25 -19.59 1.99
C PRO A 439 4.81 -18.62 3.04
N PHE A 440 5.77 -17.80 2.65
CA PHE A 440 6.54 -16.94 3.56
C PHE A 440 5.89 -15.57 3.81
N ILE A 441 4.57 -15.52 3.97
CA ILE A 441 3.88 -14.27 4.32
C ILE A 441 4.41 -13.72 5.65
N GLY A 442 4.77 -12.44 5.67
CA GLY A 442 5.33 -11.78 6.84
C GLY A 442 6.85 -11.68 6.84
N TYR A 443 7.53 -12.26 5.84
CA TYR A 443 8.99 -12.24 5.71
C TYR A 443 9.49 -11.45 4.48
N ALA A 444 8.60 -10.72 3.80
CA ALA A 444 8.85 -10.14 2.49
C ALA A 444 9.14 -11.18 1.40
N ARG A 445 9.37 -10.71 0.18
CA ARG A 445 9.68 -11.58 -0.97
C ARG A 445 11.08 -12.17 -0.83
N SER A 446 11.24 -13.39 -1.33
CA SER A 446 12.54 -14.08 -1.35
C SER A 446 13.57 -13.23 -2.10
N ALA A 447 14.71 -13.01 -1.45
CA ALA A 447 15.87 -12.34 -2.03
C ALA A 447 16.71 -13.33 -2.86
N ALA A 448 16.86 -14.56 -2.37
CA ALA A 448 17.55 -15.66 -3.03
C ALA A 448 16.98 -17.00 -2.55
N GLN A 449 17.06 -18.02 -3.40
CA GLN A 449 16.67 -19.39 -3.05
C GLN A 449 17.57 -20.37 -3.80
N TRP A 450 17.89 -21.50 -3.18
CA TRP A 450 18.58 -22.60 -3.82
C TRP A 450 18.07 -23.93 -3.27
N SER A 451 18.21 -24.97 -4.10
CA SER A 451 17.91 -26.35 -3.72
C SER A 451 19.09 -27.24 -4.05
N LEU A 452 19.29 -28.26 -3.21
CA LEU A 452 20.32 -29.26 -3.36
C LEU A 452 19.71 -30.66 -3.25
N ALA A 453 20.19 -31.58 -4.07
CA ALA A 453 19.89 -33.00 -3.95
C ALA A 453 21.22 -33.73 -3.78
N VAL A 454 21.42 -34.33 -2.61
CA VAL A 454 22.67 -34.99 -2.22
C VAL A 454 22.42 -36.49 -2.13
N PRO A 455 23.04 -37.32 -2.98
CA PRO A 455 22.92 -38.76 -2.85
C PRO A 455 23.64 -39.23 -1.56
N LEU A 456 22.95 -40.01 -0.74
CA LEU A 456 23.45 -40.57 0.51
C LEU A 456 24.17 -41.90 0.22
N LEU A 457 25.41 -41.78 -0.27
CA LEU A 457 26.31 -42.90 -0.54
C LEU A 457 27.25 -43.11 0.66
N PRO A 458 27.59 -44.36 1.01
CA PRO A 458 28.67 -44.64 1.96
C PRO A 458 29.98 -44.01 1.49
N ALA A 459 30.76 -43.44 2.40
CA ALA A 459 32.11 -43.01 2.08
C ALA A 459 32.99 -44.23 1.74
N ASP A 460 33.81 -44.11 0.69
CA ASP A 460 34.81 -45.13 0.38
C ASP A 460 35.81 -45.24 1.54
N GLY A 461 36.11 -46.48 1.95
CA GLY A 461 37.15 -46.73 2.96
C GLY A 461 38.52 -46.25 2.46
N PRO A 462 39.45 -45.88 3.36
CA PRO A 462 40.81 -45.55 2.94
C PRO A 462 41.39 -46.71 2.12
N VAL A 463 41.95 -46.40 0.95
CA VAL A 463 42.55 -47.38 0.05
C VAL A 463 43.61 -48.18 0.82
N GLY A 464 43.29 -49.43 1.18
CA GLY A 464 44.15 -50.34 1.95
C GLY A 464 43.83 -50.48 3.45
N GLY A 465 42.83 -49.78 3.99
CA GLY A 465 42.35 -49.96 5.37
C GLY A 465 41.06 -50.77 5.44
N LEU A 466 40.91 -51.59 6.49
CA LEU A 466 39.69 -52.36 6.77
C LEU A 466 38.44 -51.44 6.68
N SER A 467 37.47 -51.81 5.84
CA SER A 467 36.16 -51.16 5.77
C SER A 467 35.59 -50.99 7.18
N ARG A 468 35.05 -49.80 7.49
CA ARG A 468 34.37 -49.53 8.77
C ARG A 468 33.34 -50.65 9.02
N PRO A 469 33.44 -51.40 10.13
CA PRO A 469 32.46 -52.44 10.42
C PRO A 469 31.15 -51.77 10.79
N GLY A 470 30.21 -51.67 9.86
CA GLY A 470 28.85 -51.15 10.14
C GLY A 470 28.14 -50.37 9.02
N GLY A 471 28.81 -49.96 7.95
CA GLY A 471 28.19 -49.04 6.97
C GLY A 471 27.94 -47.64 7.58
N PRO A 472 27.33 -46.70 6.83
CA PRO A 472 27.01 -45.38 7.35
C PRO A 472 25.89 -45.45 8.40
N GLU A 473 25.99 -44.63 9.44
CA GLU A 473 25.01 -44.56 10.52
C GLU A 473 23.72 -43.89 10.00
N ALA A 474 22.59 -44.60 10.10
CA ALA A 474 21.30 -44.05 9.71
C ALA A 474 20.91 -42.87 10.61
N PHE A 475 20.19 -41.89 10.07
CA PHE A 475 19.77 -40.70 10.80
C PHE A 475 18.37 -40.27 10.38
N THR A 476 17.68 -39.54 11.27
CA THR A 476 16.40 -38.90 10.97
C THR A 476 16.60 -37.44 10.56
N VAL A 477 15.64 -36.88 9.82
CA VAL A 477 15.67 -35.45 9.48
C VAL A 477 15.66 -34.57 10.75
N ALA A 478 15.00 -35.02 11.82
CA ALA A 478 14.98 -34.34 13.11
C ALA A 478 16.40 -34.20 13.71
N GLU A 479 17.19 -35.28 13.71
CA GLU A 479 18.58 -35.25 14.19
C GLU A 479 19.45 -34.25 13.40
N LEU A 480 19.27 -34.17 12.08
CA LEU A 480 19.99 -33.21 11.24
C LEU A 480 19.60 -31.78 11.59
N VAL A 481 18.30 -31.50 11.75
CA VAL A 481 17.79 -30.18 12.12
C VAL A 481 18.29 -29.75 13.50
N ASP A 482 18.32 -30.66 14.47
CA ASP A 482 18.84 -30.39 15.81
C ASP A 482 20.35 -30.13 15.79
N GLN A 483 21.13 -30.87 14.99
CA GLN A 483 22.55 -30.58 14.82
C GLN A 483 22.78 -29.19 14.21
N VAL A 484 22.06 -28.84 13.14
CA VAL A 484 22.18 -27.53 12.48
C VAL A 484 21.81 -26.42 13.47
N ARG A 485 20.72 -26.58 14.21
CA ARG A 485 20.30 -25.65 15.27
C ARG A 485 21.37 -25.50 16.35
N ALA A 486 21.93 -26.59 16.85
CA ALA A 486 22.97 -26.56 17.86
C ALA A 486 24.24 -25.86 17.35
N ARG A 487 24.64 -26.14 16.10
CA ARG A 487 25.80 -25.49 15.45
C ARG A 487 25.61 -24.00 15.25
N LEU A 488 24.42 -23.56 14.86
CA LEU A 488 24.10 -22.14 14.70
C LEU A 488 24.07 -21.41 16.05
N ARG A 489 23.49 -22.02 17.09
CA ARG A 489 23.50 -21.45 18.46
C ARG A 489 24.90 -21.34 19.05
N THR A 490 25.74 -22.37 18.86
CA THR A 490 27.13 -22.34 19.34
C THR A 490 27.96 -21.30 18.59
N THR A 491 27.75 -21.14 17.28
CA THR A 491 28.41 -20.09 16.49
C THR A 491 28.00 -18.70 16.96
N ALA A 492 26.71 -18.50 17.28
CA ALA A 492 26.23 -17.25 17.85
C ALA A 492 26.90 -16.94 19.19
N ALA A 493 27.01 -17.92 20.08
CA ALA A 493 27.66 -17.74 21.39
C ALA A 493 29.20 -17.56 21.30
N GLY A 494 29.86 -18.29 20.40
CA GLY A 494 31.32 -18.33 20.27
C GLY A 494 31.96 -17.06 19.69
N GLY A 495 31.19 -16.22 19.00
CA GLY A 495 31.65 -14.90 18.52
C GLY A 495 32.09 -13.95 19.65
N THR A 496 31.71 -14.21 20.89
CA THR A 496 32.14 -13.45 22.08
C THR A 496 33.56 -13.78 22.55
N ALA A 497 34.10 -14.95 22.20
CA ALA A 497 35.43 -15.40 22.65
C ALA A 497 36.55 -15.07 21.64
N ASP A 498 36.30 -15.18 20.33
CA ASP A 498 37.33 -14.93 19.30
C ASP A 498 37.68 -13.45 19.11
N ALA A 499 36.77 -12.53 19.47
CA ALA A 499 37.04 -11.08 19.42
C ALA A 499 38.06 -10.62 20.48
N ALA A 500 38.27 -11.40 21.55
CA ALA A 500 39.28 -11.10 22.57
C ALA A 500 40.69 -11.62 22.19
N VAL A 501 40.79 -12.54 21.22
CA VAL A 501 42.05 -13.20 20.83
C VAL A 501 42.64 -12.59 19.55
N THR A 502 41.85 -11.88 18.74
CA THR A 502 42.31 -11.29 17.47
C THR A 502 42.96 -9.91 17.57
N ASP A 503 42.98 -9.26 18.74
CA ASP A 503 43.63 -7.94 18.92
C ASP A 503 45.15 -8.04 19.23
N ALA A 504 45.76 -9.23 19.11
CA ALA A 504 47.16 -9.45 19.46
C ALA A 504 48.04 -10.07 18.35
N ALA A 505 47.53 -10.31 17.13
CA ALA A 505 48.33 -10.98 16.09
C ALA A 505 48.22 -10.36 14.69
N GLN A 506 49.26 -9.59 14.37
CA GLN A 506 49.92 -9.48 13.06
C GLN A 506 49.17 -8.88 11.86
N ALA A 507 49.56 -7.64 11.53
CA ALA A 507 49.52 -7.11 10.17
C ALA A 507 50.85 -7.39 9.44
N PRO A 508 50.83 -8.00 8.25
CA PRO A 508 51.89 -7.83 7.27
C PRO A 508 51.41 -6.91 6.13
N GLY A 509 52.10 -5.78 5.96
CA GLY A 509 51.94 -4.93 4.78
C GLY A 509 52.53 -5.60 3.53
N PRO A 510 51.98 -5.33 2.33
CA PRO A 510 52.55 -5.87 1.10
C PRO A 510 53.73 -5.02 0.63
N SER A 511 54.88 -5.68 0.43
CA SER A 511 55.98 -5.20 -0.39
C SER A 511 55.69 -5.44 -1.86
N GLY A 512 56.03 -4.47 -2.72
CA GLY A 512 56.03 -4.59 -4.17
C GLY A 512 56.94 -3.52 -4.80
N SER A 513 58.08 -3.97 -5.30
CA SER A 513 59.06 -3.30 -6.19
C SER A 513 58.43 -3.04 -7.59
N ASN A 514 58.86 -2.17 -8.52
CA ASN A 514 60.16 -1.64 -8.94
C ASN A 514 59.99 -0.40 -9.87
N GLY A 515 61.01 0.47 -9.93
CA GLY A 515 61.42 1.35 -11.06
C GLY A 515 60.73 2.72 -11.16
N THR A 516 61.37 3.87 -11.38
CA THR A 516 62.77 4.23 -11.71
C THR A 516 62.96 5.75 -11.49
N ALA A 517 64.23 6.14 -11.35
CA ALA A 517 64.78 7.43 -10.95
C ALA A 517 64.33 8.71 -11.70
N GLY A 518 64.41 9.83 -10.99
CA GLY A 518 64.31 11.20 -11.53
C GLY A 518 64.60 12.25 -10.45
N THR A 519 65.88 12.53 -10.23
CA THR A 519 66.44 13.58 -9.37
C THR A 519 65.97 14.97 -9.79
N HIS A 520 65.49 15.81 -8.86
CA HIS A 520 65.82 17.25 -8.74
C HIS A 520 65.06 17.92 -7.59
N VAL A 521 65.81 18.57 -6.69
CA VAL A 521 65.38 19.60 -5.73
C VAL A 521 65.71 20.96 -6.40
N PRO A 522 64.95 22.05 -6.16
CA PRO A 522 65.33 22.99 -5.12
C PRO A 522 64.19 23.51 -4.24
N ALA A 523 64.62 24.07 -3.11
CA ALA A 523 63.85 24.63 -2.00
C ALA A 523 63.30 26.05 -2.24
N GLY A 524 62.44 26.49 -1.30
CA GLY A 524 61.89 27.85 -1.15
C GLY A 524 60.37 27.86 -1.35
N THR A 525 59.51 28.56 -0.60
CA THR A 525 59.67 29.82 0.14
C THR A 525 58.36 30.07 0.92
N HIS A 526 58.47 30.31 2.24
CA HIS A 526 57.66 31.21 3.08
C HIS A 526 56.19 30.91 3.46
N VAL A 527 56.01 30.77 4.77
CA VAL A 527 54.87 31.16 5.59
C VAL A 527 54.78 32.71 5.66
N PRO A 528 53.61 33.30 5.98
CA PRO A 528 53.60 34.16 7.16
C PRO A 528 52.46 33.82 8.13
N ALA A 529 52.83 33.94 9.40
CA ALA A 529 52.00 33.84 10.58
C ALA A 529 51.39 35.19 10.95
N GLY A 530 50.32 35.16 11.76
CA GLY A 530 49.78 36.29 12.51
C GLY A 530 48.46 35.90 13.17
N THR A 531 48.50 35.20 14.30
CA THR A 531 48.37 35.72 15.70
C THR A 531 47.02 36.33 16.04
N HIS A 532 46.27 35.69 16.95
CA HIS A 532 45.81 36.25 18.24
C HIS A 532 45.11 35.15 19.08
N GLY A 533 45.75 34.72 20.18
CA GLY A 533 45.09 34.26 21.41
C GLY A 533 44.96 35.44 22.39
N PRO A 534 44.26 35.34 23.55
CA PRO A 534 44.51 34.33 24.60
C PRO A 534 43.22 33.71 25.22
N ALA A 535 43.24 32.42 25.60
CA ALA A 535 43.47 31.81 26.94
C ALA A 535 42.23 31.71 27.85
N GLY A 536 41.98 30.49 28.37
CA GLY A 536 41.10 30.28 29.55
C GLY A 536 40.34 28.95 29.65
N THR A 537 41.06 27.84 29.89
CA THR A 537 40.73 26.71 30.79
C THR A 537 39.35 26.02 30.74
N HIS A 538 39.31 24.74 30.35
CA HIS A 538 38.71 23.62 31.11
C HIS A 538 39.24 22.26 30.57
N GLY A 539 39.47 21.30 31.47
CA GLY A 539 40.17 20.02 31.27
C GLY A 539 39.46 18.96 30.41
N PRO A 540 40.02 17.74 30.31
CA PRO A 540 39.80 16.84 29.19
C PRO A 540 38.41 16.22 29.24
N ALA A 541 37.63 16.45 28.18
CA ALA A 541 36.40 15.71 27.93
C ALA A 541 36.75 14.26 27.57
N GLY A 542 36.19 13.34 28.33
CA GLY A 542 36.32 11.90 28.11
C GLY A 542 35.94 11.54 26.67
N THR A 543 36.80 10.75 26.05
CA THR A 543 36.55 10.04 24.81
C THR A 543 35.45 9.01 25.03
N HIS A 544 34.19 9.43 24.92
CA HIS A 544 33.11 8.52 24.53
C HIS A 544 33.18 8.34 23.02
N GLY A 545 34.07 7.44 22.58
CA GLY A 545 33.95 6.81 21.27
C GLY A 545 32.60 6.06 21.18
N PRO A 546 32.03 5.90 19.97
CA PRO A 546 30.75 5.24 19.83
C PRO A 546 30.85 3.81 20.36
N ALA A 547 29.90 3.44 21.23
CA ALA A 547 29.78 2.11 21.80
C ALA A 547 29.85 1.04 20.70
N GLY A 548 30.70 0.04 20.92
CA GLY A 548 30.93 -1.07 20.00
C GLY A 548 29.63 -1.75 19.60
N SER A 549 29.53 -2.07 18.31
CA SER A 549 28.50 -2.95 17.78
C SER A 549 28.54 -4.30 18.51
N PRO A 550 27.41 -4.82 19.02
CA PRO A 550 27.36 -6.18 19.57
C PRO A 550 27.72 -7.21 18.49
N ALA A 551 28.15 -8.41 18.89
CA ALA A 551 28.63 -9.41 17.95
C ALA A 551 27.51 -9.80 16.96
N PRO A 552 27.84 -10.13 15.68
CA PRO A 552 26.89 -10.13 14.57
C PRO A 552 25.73 -11.15 14.68
N LEU A 553 25.81 -12.10 15.62
CA LEU A 553 24.84 -13.19 15.81
C LEU A 553 24.25 -13.24 17.23
N ASP A 554 24.53 -12.26 18.09
CA ASP A 554 24.02 -12.26 19.48
C ASP A 554 22.48 -12.16 19.55
N SER A 555 21.85 -11.64 18.49
CA SER A 555 20.39 -11.50 18.37
C SER A 555 19.72 -12.64 17.58
N LEU A 556 20.45 -13.71 17.24
CA LEU A 556 19.95 -14.83 16.44
C LEU A 556 18.75 -15.52 17.12
N VAL A 557 17.62 -15.56 16.41
CA VAL A 557 16.42 -16.31 16.82
C VAL A 557 16.28 -17.52 15.90
N ILE A 558 16.24 -18.72 16.48
CA ILE A 558 16.04 -19.97 15.75
C ILE A 558 14.78 -20.65 16.26
N GLU A 559 13.86 -20.95 15.36
CA GLU A 559 12.57 -21.54 15.69
C GLU A 559 12.13 -22.58 14.65
N ASP A 560 11.40 -23.60 15.12
CA ASP A 560 10.69 -24.51 14.23
C ASP A 560 9.44 -23.83 13.71
N ARG A 561 9.23 -23.89 12.39
CA ARG A 561 8.01 -23.38 11.80
C ARG A 561 7.42 -24.31 10.75
N VAL A 562 6.14 -24.58 10.92
CA VAL A 562 5.33 -25.34 9.98
C VAL A 562 4.55 -24.35 9.10
N PHE A 563 4.76 -24.42 7.80
CA PHE A 563 4.00 -23.67 6.81
C PHE A 563 2.91 -24.56 6.23
N ALA A 564 1.68 -24.05 6.17
CA ALA A 564 0.52 -24.77 5.66
C ALA A 564 -0.34 -23.87 4.75
N SER A 565 -0.86 -24.42 3.66
CA SER A 565 -1.76 -23.70 2.75
C SER A 565 -3.14 -23.52 3.39
N GLY A 566 -3.65 -22.29 3.43
CA GLY A 566 -4.97 -21.99 4.01
C GLY A 566 -6.14 -22.73 3.36
N THR A 567 -6.04 -23.06 2.08
CA THR A 567 -7.02 -23.87 1.34
C THR A 567 -6.85 -25.37 1.53
N GLY A 568 -5.72 -25.81 2.10
CA GLY A 568 -5.36 -27.23 2.23
C GLY A 568 -5.58 -27.80 3.64
N ILE A 569 -5.97 -26.97 4.60
CA ILE A 569 -6.09 -27.36 6.02
C ILE A 569 -7.53 -27.60 6.49
N GLY A 570 -8.55 -27.37 5.65
CA GLY A 570 -9.96 -27.46 6.04
C GLY A 570 -10.39 -28.83 6.60
N GLU A 571 -9.75 -29.91 6.14
CA GLU A 571 -10.03 -31.29 6.55
C GLU A 571 -8.99 -31.85 7.54
N ASP A 572 -7.97 -31.06 7.91
CA ASP A 572 -6.88 -31.52 8.78
C ASP A 572 -7.16 -31.12 10.23
N GLU A 573 -7.55 -32.11 11.05
CA GLU A 573 -7.89 -31.93 12.47
C GLU A 573 -6.76 -31.33 13.31
N ARG A 574 -5.50 -31.41 12.83
CA ARG A 574 -4.35 -30.76 13.50
C ARG A 574 -4.45 -29.24 13.47
N PHE A 575 -5.09 -28.69 12.44
CA PHE A 575 -5.20 -27.25 12.22
C PHE A 575 -6.59 -26.68 12.53
N ILE A 576 -7.66 -27.48 12.44
CA ILE A 576 -9.02 -27.04 12.73
C ILE A 576 -9.38 -27.28 14.20
N ARG A 577 -9.72 -26.22 14.93
CA ARG A 577 -10.11 -26.32 16.35
C ARG A 577 -11.62 -26.17 16.53
N THR A 578 -12.25 -27.10 17.26
CA THR A 578 -13.70 -27.05 17.56
C THR A 578 -14.13 -25.80 18.35
N ARG A 579 -13.18 -25.13 19.05
CA ARG A 579 -13.45 -23.98 19.93
C ARG A 579 -13.02 -22.62 19.34
N SER A 580 -12.40 -22.58 18.17
CA SER A 580 -11.93 -21.33 17.56
C SER A 580 -12.18 -21.33 16.06
N LEU A 581 -12.59 -20.18 15.53
CA LEU A 581 -12.76 -19.96 14.09
C LEU A 581 -11.42 -19.92 13.34
N ALA A 582 -10.35 -19.50 14.02
CA ALA A 582 -9.02 -19.41 13.44
C ALA A 582 -8.31 -20.77 13.47
N PRO A 583 -7.45 -21.06 12.47
CA PRO A 583 -6.65 -22.28 12.49
C PRO A 583 -5.64 -22.28 13.64
N ALA A 584 -5.19 -23.47 14.03
CA ALA A 584 -4.23 -23.66 15.10
C ALA A 584 -2.92 -22.91 14.82
N ALA A 585 -2.57 -22.02 15.74
CA ALA A 585 -1.32 -21.27 15.73
C ALA A 585 -0.10 -22.08 16.20
N ARG A 586 -0.36 -23.19 16.91
CA ARG A 586 0.68 -24.01 17.54
C ARG A 586 0.38 -25.50 17.38
N LEU A 587 1.41 -26.26 17.00
CA LEU A 587 1.48 -27.71 17.04
C LEU A 587 2.47 -28.18 18.12
N SER A 588 2.23 -29.36 18.66
CA SER A 588 3.13 -30.03 19.60
C SER A 588 4.45 -30.43 18.94
N ALA A 589 5.50 -30.65 19.74
CA ALA A 589 6.80 -31.09 19.23
C ALA A 589 6.68 -32.41 18.42
N ASP A 590 5.93 -33.38 18.95
CA ASP A 590 5.70 -34.68 18.32
C ASP A 590 4.95 -34.57 16.97
N GLU A 591 4.05 -33.58 16.82
CA GLU A 591 3.40 -33.31 15.54
C GLU A 591 4.36 -32.67 14.53
N VAL A 592 5.21 -31.75 14.99
CA VAL A 592 6.23 -31.12 14.15
C VAL A 592 7.24 -32.17 13.67
N GLU A 593 7.71 -33.04 14.55
CA GLU A 593 8.64 -34.13 14.21
C GLU A 593 8.03 -35.09 13.18
N ARG A 594 6.77 -35.50 13.36
CA ARG A 594 6.05 -36.30 12.36
C ARG A 594 5.97 -35.61 10.99
N ILE A 595 5.79 -34.29 10.95
CA ILE A 595 5.78 -33.51 9.70
C ILE A 595 7.18 -33.44 9.07
N MET A 596 8.24 -33.39 9.88
CA MET A 596 9.63 -33.38 9.41
C MET A 596 10.01 -34.71 8.75
N GLU A 597 9.63 -35.82 9.36
CA GLU A 597 9.92 -37.17 8.85
C GLU A 597 9.09 -37.50 7.61
N HIS A 598 7.81 -37.09 7.61
CA HIS A 598 6.86 -37.43 6.57
C HIS A 598 6.17 -36.17 6.02
N PRO A 599 6.87 -35.36 5.19
CA PRO A 599 6.29 -34.14 4.65
C PRO A 599 5.16 -34.45 3.65
N THR A 600 3.90 -34.43 4.11
CA THR A 600 2.71 -34.69 3.27
C THR A 600 2.10 -33.42 2.69
N GLY A 601 1.60 -33.51 1.45
CA GLY A 601 0.77 -32.47 0.83
C GLY A 601 1.38 -31.06 0.81
N THR A 602 0.63 -30.08 1.33
CA THR A 602 0.99 -28.65 1.35
C THR A 602 1.64 -28.20 2.67
N VAL A 603 1.85 -29.13 3.61
CA VAL A 603 2.40 -28.84 4.94
C VAL A 603 3.90 -29.14 4.94
N ARG A 604 4.71 -28.16 5.35
CA ARG A 604 6.18 -28.27 5.34
C ARG A 604 6.79 -27.64 6.58
N HIS A 605 7.60 -28.42 7.30
CA HIS A 605 8.49 -27.87 8.33
C HIS A 605 9.66 -27.13 7.68
N HIS A 606 10.01 -25.98 8.26
CA HIS A 606 11.24 -25.26 8.02
C HIS A 606 11.87 -24.89 9.36
N LEU A 607 13.18 -25.09 9.48
CA LEU A 607 13.97 -24.45 10.52
C LEU A 607 14.17 -22.98 10.09
N ALA A 608 13.55 -22.08 10.84
CA ALA A 608 13.59 -20.66 10.55
C ALA A 608 14.62 -19.96 11.43
N VAL A 609 15.44 -19.12 10.79
CA VAL A 609 16.55 -18.41 11.42
C VAL A 609 16.39 -16.93 11.13
N HIS A 610 16.14 -16.13 12.16
CA HIS A 610 15.99 -14.67 12.08
C HIS A 610 17.16 -13.98 12.75
N VAL A 611 17.66 -12.93 12.11
CA VAL A 611 18.69 -12.07 12.72
C VAL A 611 18.16 -10.64 12.72
N PRO A 612 17.49 -10.17 13.76
CA PRO A 612 17.08 -8.78 13.84
C PRO A 612 18.33 -7.89 13.94
N LEU A 613 18.50 -7.04 12.93
CA LEU A 613 19.54 -6.02 12.81
C LEU A 613 18.91 -4.63 12.96
N TRP A 614 19.71 -3.63 13.35
CA TRP A 614 19.27 -2.24 13.44
C TRP A 614 17.99 -2.09 14.29
N GLY A 615 17.95 -2.73 15.47
CA GLY A 615 16.80 -2.70 16.39
C GLY A 615 15.52 -3.33 15.83
N GLY A 616 15.67 -4.30 14.90
CA GLY A 616 14.57 -4.99 14.22
C GLY A 616 14.13 -4.34 12.89
N ASP A 617 14.73 -3.20 12.54
CA ASP A 617 14.37 -2.47 11.33
C ASP A 617 14.73 -3.27 10.07
N VAL A 618 15.79 -4.08 10.11
CA VAL A 618 16.10 -5.05 9.06
C VAL A 618 16.21 -6.43 9.65
N VAL A 619 15.46 -7.39 9.10
CA VAL A 619 15.45 -8.77 9.62
C VAL A 619 15.69 -9.75 8.46
N PRO A 620 16.95 -10.12 8.18
CA PRO A 620 17.27 -11.27 7.38
C PRO A 620 16.73 -12.55 8.04
N SER A 621 16.08 -13.37 7.23
CA SER A 621 15.40 -14.59 7.62
C SER A 621 15.80 -15.71 6.65
N LEU A 622 16.36 -16.80 7.15
CA LEU A 622 16.65 -17.99 6.37
C LEU A 622 15.68 -19.10 6.76
N PHE A 623 15.12 -19.77 5.76
CA PHE A 623 14.22 -20.90 5.94
C PHE A 623 14.86 -22.14 5.33
N LEU A 624 15.19 -23.09 6.19
CA LEU A 624 15.84 -24.33 5.84
C LEU A 624 14.83 -25.48 5.89
N HIS A 625 14.61 -26.11 4.75
CA HIS A 625 13.79 -27.31 4.63
C HIS A 625 14.66 -28.50 4.27
N PHE A 626 14.46 -29.60 5.00
CA PHE A 626 15.15 -30.86 4.84
C PHE A 626 14.11 -31.94 4.57
N SER A 627 14.37 -32.80 3.60
CA SER A 627 13.56 -34.01 3.38
C SER A 627 14.43 -35.12 2.80
N THR A 628 14.09 -36.35 3.10
CA THR A 628 14.76 -37.54 2.56
C THR A 628 13.78 -38.30 1.70
N THR A 629 14.16 -38.59 0.45
CA THR A 629 13.33 -39.42 -0.45
C THR A 629 14.22 -40.48 -1.09
N GLY A 630 13.93 -41.75 -0.83
CA GLY A 630 14.82 -42.85 -1.20
C GLY A 630 16.17 -42.74 -0.49
N ARG A 631 17.26 -42.68 -1.27
CA ARG A 631 18.63 -42.50 -0.77
C ARG A 631 19.18 -41.10 -1.06
N THR A 632 18.32 -40.09 -1.17
CA THR A 632 18.72 -38.73 -1.50
C THR A 632 18.22 -37.77 -0.43
N LEU A 633 19.12 -36.92 0.07
CA LEU A 633 18.80 -35.80 0.95
C LEU A 633 18.50 -34.57 0.10
N HIS A 634 17.29 -34.04 0.23
CA HIS A 634 16.86 -32.79 -0.39
C HIS A 634 16.98 -31.66 0.62
N LEU A 635 17.70 -30.61 0.21
CA LEU A 635 17.92 -29.40 0.98
C LEU A 635 17.32 -28.25 0.21
N HIS A 636 16.51 -27.42 0.86
CA HIS A 636 15.99 -26.21 0.26
C HIS A 636 16.19 -25.04 1.22
N CYS A 637 16.89 -24.00 0.75
CA CYS A 637 17.10 -22.78 1.50
C CYS A 637 16.42 -21.62 0.78
N SER A 638 15.63 -20.86 1.51
CA SER A 638 15.04 -19.62 1.01
C SER A 638 15.40 -18.45 1.93
N ASN A 639 16.03 -17.45 1.34
CA ASN A 639 16.51 -16.26 2.01
C ASN A 639 15.52 -15.13 1.80
N HIS A 640 15.09 -14.52 2.90
CA HIS A 640 14.08 -13.47 2.94
C HIS A 640 14.63 -12.30 3.76
N VAL A 641 14.48 -11.07 3.27
CA VAL A 641 14.96 -9.89 3.99
C VAL A 641 13.82 -8.91 4.17
N LEU A 642 13.34 -8.81 5.41
CA LEU A 642 12.43 -7.74 5.79
C LEU A 642 13.21 -6.43 5.86
N GLY A 643 12.95 -5.55 4.89
CA GLY A 643 13.52 -4.22 4.88
C GLY A 643 12.97 -3.29 5.97
N PRO A 644 13.47 -2.07 6.02
CA PRO A 644 13.10 -1.11 7.04
C PRO A 644 11.66 -0.66 6.96
N VAL A 645 11.10 -0.26 8.10
CA VAL A 645 9.76 0.32 8.13
C VAL A 645 9.78 1.69 7.42
N ARG A 646 8.62 2.13 6.94
CA ARG A 646 8.47 3.42 6.23
C ARG A 646 9.16 4.52 7.03
N ALA A 647 9.98 5.31 6.34
CA ALA A 647 10.85 6.30 6.97
C ALA A 647 10.05 7.27 7.88
N GLU A 648 8.81 7.59 7.51
CA GLU A 648 7.89 8.44 8.29
C GLU A 648 7.46 7.86 9.66
N TYR A 649 7.60 6.56 9.91
CA TYR A 649 7.26 5.95 11.20
C TYR A 649 8.37 6.17 12.24
N HIS A 650 9.59 6.46 11.79
CA HIS A 650 10.73 6.86 12.62
C HIS A 650 10.62 8.30 13.16
N VAL A 651 9.47 8.96 12.96
CA VAL A 651 9.23 10.33 13.41
C VAL A 651 9.44 10.49 14.92
N VAL A 652 9.11 9.47 15.72
CA VAL A 652 9.21 9.51 17.19
C VAL A 652 10.61 9.77 17.71
N ASP A 653 11.64 9.27 17.02
CA ASP A 653 13.04 9.47 17.44
C ASP A 653 13.54 10.90 17.19
N ARG A 654 12.78 11.65 16.39
CA ARG A 654 13.04 13.04 16.09
C ARG A 654 12.26 13.96 17.03
N LEU A 655 11.22 13.47 17.69
CA LEU A 655 10.42 14.24 18.64
C LEU A 655 11.11 14.26 20.01
N ARG A 656 12.25 14.97 20.09
CA ARG A 656 12.97 15.19 21.36
C ARG A 656 12.37 16.36 22.14
N GLY A 657 12.18 16.18 23.44
CA GLY A 657 11.80 17.24 24.38
C GLY A 657 10.36 17.76 24.24
N PRO A 658 9.99 18.76 25.06
CA PRO A 658 8.67 19.38 25.01
C PRO A 658 8.42 20.07 23.67
N LEU A 659 7.14 20.26 23.33
CA LEU A 659 6.74 20.92 22.09
C LEU A 659 7.25 22.36 22.05
N SER A 660 8.22 22.64 21.18
CA SER A 660 8.76 24.00 21.03
C SER A 660 7.73 24.96 20.40
N PRO A 661 7.83 26.28 20.66
CA PRO A 661 6.92 27.26 20.06
C PRO A 661 6.93 27.24 18.52
N SER A 662 8.11 27.02 17.92
CA SER A 662 8.25 26.88 16.47
C SER A 662 7.56 25.63 15.93
N ALA A 663 7.69 24.50 16.64
CA ALA A 663 7.02 23.26 16.26
C ALA A 663 5.51 23.34 16.38
N ARG A 664 5.02 24.01 17.44
CA ARG A 664 3.60 24.31 17.62
C ARG A 664 3.06 25.13 16.45
N ARG A 665 3.78 26.18 16.00
CA ARG A 665 3.41 26.97 14.81
C ARG A 665 3.36 26.12 13.54
N GLY A 666 4.33 25.22 13.36
CA GLY A 666 4.32 24.26 12.25
C GLY A 666 3.06 23.39 12.24
N LEU A 667 2.69 22.80 13.39
CA LEU A 667 1.47 21.97 13.52
C LEU A 667 0.18 22.75 13.21
N LEU A 668 0.10 24.03 13.64
CA LEU A 668 -1.04 24.90 13.34
C LEU A 668 -1.24 25.10 11.83
N LEU A 669 -0.15 25.26 11.08
CA LEU A 669 -0.20 25.43 9.64
C LEU A 669 -0.44 24.12 8.90
N ASP A 670 0.17 23.04 9.37
CA ASP A 670 -0.01 21.69 8.83
C ASP A 670 -1.46 21.20 8.98
N ALA A 671 -2.21 21.75 9.95
CA ALA A 671 -3.63 21.48 10.14
C ALA A 671 -4.50 22.08 9.02
N VAL A 672 -4.17 23.27 8.49
CA VAL A 672 -4.97 24.00 7.48
C VAL A 672 -5.32 23.13 6.26
N PRO A 673 -4.37 22.49 5.56
CA PRO A 673 -4.72 21.66 4.41
C PRO A 673 -5.49 20.39 4.79
N ARG A 674 -5.27 19.87 6.01
CA ARG A 674 -5.91 18.65 6.51
C ARG A 674 -7.36 18.90 6.96
N THR A 675 -7.70 20.09 7.46
CA THR A 675 -9.04 20.44 7.95
C THR A 675 -10.12 20.18 6.92
N GLY A 676 -9.98 20.66 5.68
CA GLY A 676 -11.01 20.41 4.67
C GLY A 676 -11.20 18.94 4.30
N LYS A 677 -10.13 18.15 4.21
CA LYS A 677 -10.28 16.71 3.92
C LYS A 677 -10.95 16.01 5.10
N ALA A 678 -10.58 16.35 6.32
CA ALA A 678 -11.17 15.79 7.53
C ALA A 678 -12.65 16.18 7.67
N PHE A 679 -13.01 17.44 7.43
CA PHE A 679 -14.38 17.96 7.58
C PHE A 679 -15.38 17.23 6.66
N TYR A 680 -15.09 17.10 5.37
CA TYR A 680 -16.00 16.41 4.44
C TYR A 680 -15.94 14.88 4.55
N ALA A 681 -14.83 14.31 5.00
CA ALA A 681 -14.74 12.87 5.22
C ALA A 681 -15.38 12.43 6.54
N ALA A 682 -15.53 13.34 7.51
CA ALA A 682 -15.98 13.03 8.86
C ALA A 682 -17.36 12.35 8.91
N PRO A 683 -18.42 12.82 8.22
CA PRO A 683 -19.72 12.15 8.24
C PRO A 683 -19.63 10.69 7.76
N PHE A 684 -18.90 10.45 6.68
CA PHE A 684 -18.72 9.10 6.14
C PHE A 684 -17.87 8.20 7.04
N ARG A 685 -16.87 8.76 7.73
CA ARG A 685 -16.03 8.04 8.71
C ARG A 685 -16.79 7.72 9.98
N ALA A 686 -17.54 8.69 10.51
CA ALA A 686 -18.42 8.51 11.66
C ALA A 686 -19.50 7.46 11.36
N LEU A 687 -20.10 7.50 10.16
CA LEU A 687 -21.06 6.50 9.70
C LEU A 687 -20.42 5.11 9.57
N ARG A 688 -19.24 5.01 8.92
CA ARG A 688 -18.49 3.75 8.80
C ARG A 688 -18.17 3.14 10.17
N GLN A 689 -17.81 4.00 11.13
CA GLN A 689 -17.51 3.58 12.49
C GLN A 689 -18.77 3.17 13.27
N ALA A 690 -19.88 3.90 13.12
CA ALA A 690 -21.16 3.56 13.75
C ALA A 690 -21.68 2.19 13.28
N TYR A 691 -21.50 1.89 11.99
CA TYR A 691 -21.81 0.57 11.42
C TYR A 691 -20.65 -0.42 11.50
N PHE A 692 -19.57 -0.14 12.25
CA PHE A 692 -18.41 -1.04 12.32
C PHE A 692 -18.84 -2.42 12.87
N ASP A 693 -19.61 -2.44 13.95
CA ASP A 693 -20.07 -3.66 14.61
C ASP A 693 -21.09 -4.41 13.77
N GLU A 694 -22.07 -3.70 13.23
CA GLU A 694 -23.08 -4.25 12.32
C GLU A 694 -22.41 -4.89 11.10
N ARG A 695 -21.46 -4.18 10.48
CA ARG A 695 -20.70 -4.67 9.32
C ARG A 695 -19.82 -5.86 9.72
N HIS A 696 -19.20 -5.83 10.89
CA HIS A 696 -18.41 -6.93 11.41
C HIS A 696 -19.29 -8.18 11.61
N SER A 697 -20.43 -8.05 12.29
CA SER A 697 -21.40 -9.15 12.44
C SER A 697 -21.90 -9.67 11.09
N ARG A 698 -22.22 -8.79 10.13
CA ARG A 698 -22.63 -9.21 8.79
C ARG A 698 -21.53 -9.94 8.04
N ARG A 699 -20.28 -9.43 8.09
CA ARG A 699 -19.12 -10.10 7.50
C ARG A 699 -18.88 -11.46 8.13
N MET A 700 -18.99 -11.56 9.45
CA MET A 700 -18.86 -12.82 10.17
C MET A 700 -19.90 -13.83 9.70
N VAL A 701 -21.17 -13.43 9.59
CA VAL A 701 -22.24 -14.31 9.07
C VAL A 701 -21.96 -14.76 7.63
N ASP A 702 -21.47 -13.85 6.79
CA ASP A 702 -21.11 -14.19 5.41
C ASP A 702 -19.86 -15.10 5.34
N GLU A 703 -18.89 -14.93 6.23
CA GLU A 703 -17.71 -15.80 6.35
C GLU A 703 -18.07 -17.19 6.85
N LEU A 704 -18.91 -17.29 7.88
CA LEU A 704 -19.45 -18.57 8.37
C LEU A 704 -20.23 -19.29 7.27
N ARG A 705 -21.08 -18.57 6.52
CA ARG A 705 -21.81 -19.14 5.39
C ARG A 705 -20.86 -19.61 4.28
N ALA A 706 -19.79 -18.86 4.01
CA ALA A 706 -18.78 -19.26 3.04
C ALA A 706 -18.01 -20.50 3.50
N LEU A 707 -17.69 -20.60 4.80
CA LEU A 707 -17.10 -21.76 5.45
C LEU A 707 -17.99 -23.02 5.30
N GLU A 708 -19.31 -22.87 5.51
CA GLU A 708 -20.28 -23.97 5.37
C GLU A 708 -20.46 -24.41 3.90
N GLN A 709 -20.35 -23.47 2.95
CA GLN A 709 -20.63 -23.73 1.54
C GLN A 709 -19.41 -24.16 0.73
N ASP A 710 -18.20 -23.77 1.14
CA ASP A 710 -16.96 -24.00 0.41
C ASP A 710 -16.03 -24.91 1.22
N PRO A 711 -15.90 -26.21 0.86
CA PRO A 711 -14.98 -27.12 1.52
C PRO A 711 -13.50 -26.73 1.31
N VAL A 712 -13.19 -25.82 0.38
CA VAL A 712 -11.84 -25.31 0.09
C VAL A 712 -11.69 -23.85 0.57
N TYR A 713 -12.39 -23.48 1.65
CA TYR A 713 -12.28 -22.14 2.24
C TYR A 713 -10.83 -21.81 2.61
N ASP A 714 -10.38 -20.61 2.25
CA ASP A 714 -9.02 -20.16 2.51
C ASP A 714 -8.88 -19.48 3.88
N PHE A 715 -8.39 -20.25 4.86
CA PHE A 715 -8.05 -19.81 6.21
C PHE A 715 -6.70 -19.07 6.31
N GLY A 716 -5.99 -18.92 5.19
CA GLY A 716 -4.63 -18.40 5.18
C GLY A 716 -4.55 -16.92 5.54
N ALA A 717 -3.45 -16.53 6.17
CA ALA A 717 -3.18 -15.14 6.46
C ALA A 717 -3.06 -14.35 5.14
N ARG A 718 -3.76 -13.23 5.05
CA ARG A 718 -3.81 -12.37 3.84
C ARG A 718 -2.95 -11.12 3.96
N VAL A 719 -2.65 -10.72 5.19
CA VAL A 719 -1.99 -9.45 5.51
C VAL A 719 -1.01 -9.65 6.67
N SER A 720 0.23 -9.21 6.51
CA SER A 720 1.21 -9.09 7.59
C SER A 720 1.39 -7.62 7.99
N VAL A 721 1.31 -7.33 9.29
CA VAL A 721 1.52 -5.99 9.85
C VAL A 721 2.91 -5.46 9.50
N ARG A 722 3.95 -6.32 9.56
CA ARG A 722 5.32 -5.92 9.22
C ARG A 722 5.47 -5.59 7.74
N GLU A 723 4.83 -6.35 6.87
CA GLU A 723 4.85 -6.08 5.42
C GLU A 723 4.05 -4.84 5.02
N LEU A 724 2.93 -4.57 5.70
CA LEU A 724 2.16 -3.33 5.51
C LEU A 724 2.99 -2.07 5.76
N ALA A 725 3.99 -2.19 6.63
CA ALA A 725 4.82 -1.08 7.07
C ALA A 725 6.16 -1.00 6.33
N LEU A 726 6.45 -1.88 5.37
CA LEU A 726 7.72 -1.87 4.62
C LEU A 726 7.92 -0.58 3.82
N SER A 727 9.12 -0.02 3.93
CA SER A 727 9.61 1.05 3.07
C SER A 727 9.99 0.48 1.69
N PRO A 728 9.69 1.17 0.58
CA PRO A 728 10.24 0.78 -0.73
C PRO A 728 11.75 1.01 -0.81
N ASP A 729 12.30 1.88 0.03
CA ASP A 729 13.71 2.28 0.01
C ASP A 729 14.37 2.04 1.38
N TYR A 730 15.63 1.60 1.38
CA TYR A 730 16.49 1.56 2.56
C TYR A 730 16.90 2.98 2.97
N GLN A 731 16.97 3.28 4.28
CA GLN A 731 17.37 4.60 4.75
C GLN A 731 18.89 4.74 4.86
N ASN A 732 19.61 3.64 5.04
CA ASN A 732 21.06 3.61 5.15
C ASN A 732 21.64 2.50 4.26
N TYR A 733 22.75 2.79 3.56
CA TYR A 733 23.44 1.82 2.73
C TYR A 733 23.93 0.59 3.52
N PHE A 734 24.41 0.80 4.76
CA PHE A 734 24.92 -0.28 5.61
C PHE A 734 23.82 -1.27 6.00
N GLN A 735 22.54 -0.88 6.02
CA GLN A 735 21.43 -1.82 6.22
C GLN A 735 21.42 -2.93 5.16
N VAL A 736 21.75 -2.60 3.90
CA VAL A 736 21.80 -3.57 2.79
C VAL A 736 23.03 -4.46 2.91
N VAL A 737 24.19 -3.86 3.19
CA VAL A 737 25.46 -4.57 3.32
C VAL A 737 25.45 -5.53 4.50
N ASP A 738 24.95 -5.09 5.65
CA ASP A 738 24.87 -5.90 6.86
C ASP A 738 23.90 -7.07 6.67
N ALA A 739 22.74 -6.82 6.07
CA ALA A 739 21.79 -7.88 5.74
C ALA A 739 22.42 -8.96 4.84
N ALA A 740 23.09 -8.55 3.76
CA ALA A 740 23.76 -9.47 2.85
C ALA A 740 24.90 -10.25 3.54
N ARG A 741 25.72 -9.56 4.34
CA ARG A 741 26.82 -10.17 5.10
C ARG A 741 26.31 -11.24 6.07
N ILE A 742 25.27 -10.92 6.83
CA ILE A 742 24.69 -11.83 7.83
C ILE A 742 24.03 -13.03 7.16
N THR A 743 23.28 -12.82 6.07
CA THR A 743 22.71 -13.93 5.30
C THR A 743 23.80 -14.89 4.82
N ALA A 744 24.88 -14.37 4.22
CA ALA A 744 26.00 -15.19 3.77
C ALA A 744 26.70 -15.94 4.92
N LEU A 745 26.82 -15.30 6.09
CA LEU A 745 27.41 -15.92 7.28
C LEU A 745 26.57 -17.10 7.78
N VAL A 746 25.26 -16.89 7.98
CA VAL A 746 24.35 -17.95 8.46
C VAL A 746 24.29 -19.10 7.45
N GLU A 747 24.24 -18.80 6.16
CA GLU A 747 24.26 -19.81 5.10
C GLU A 747 25.55 -20.65 5.12
N ARG A 748 26.71 -19.99 5.25
CA ARG A 748 28.01 -20.69 5.37
C ARG A 748 28.06 -21.63 6.57
N HIS A 749 27.61 -21.16 7.74
CA HIS A 749 27.60 -22.00 8.95
C HIS A 749 26.59 -23.15 8.85
N THR A 750 25.45 -22.93 8.20
CA THR A 750 24.46 -23.98 7.92
C THR A 750 25.05 -25.08 7.04
N LEU A 751 25.67 -24.70 5.91
CA LEU A 751 26.29 -25.67 5.00
C LEU A 751 27.45 -26.43 5.67
N ALA A 752 28.24 -25.75 6.51
CA ALA A 752 29.29 -26.38 7.29
C ALA A 752 28.72 -27.38 8.32
N ALA A 753 27.62 -27.05 9.00
CA ALA A 753 26.94 -27.93 9.94
C ALA A 753 26.45 -29.22 9.28
N ILE A 754 25.84 -29.10 8.09
CA ILE A 754 25.35 -30.24 7.30
C ILE A 754 26.52 -31.13 6.87
N ARG A 755 27.61 -30.53 6.36
CA ARG A 755 28.83 -31.26 5.99
C ARG A 755 29.39 -32.07 7.16
N GLU A 756 29.62 -31.41 8.29
CA GLU A 756 30.18 -32.04 9.50
C GLU A 756 29.29 -33.20 9.99
N PHE A 757 27.97 -33.03 9.92
CA PHE A 757 27.02 -34.08 10.30
C PHE A 757 27.09 -35.31 9.38
N LEU A 758 27.12 -35.11 8.06
CA LEU A 758 27.19 -36.20 7.08
C LEU A 758 28.54 -36.94 7.14
N GLU A 759 29.63 -36.20 7.29
CA GLU A 759 30.99 -36.75 7.41
C GLU A 759 31.15 -37.58 8.69
N ALA A 760 30.62 -37.10 9.83
CA ALA A 760 30.67 -37.83 11.10
C ALA A 760 29.96 -39.19 11.01
N ARG A 761 28.86 -39.29 10.26
CA ARG A 761 28.10 -40.53 10.05
C ARG A 761 28.62 -41.41 8.90
N GLY A 762 29.69 -41.00 8.23
CA GLY A 762 30.37 -41.80 7.21
C GLY A 762 29.73 -41.79 5.82
N TYR A 763 29.05 -40.71 5.44
CA TYR A 763 28.56 -40.50 4.08
C TYR A 763 29.62 -39.80 3.20
N ASP A 764 29.61 -40.09 1.90
CA ASP A 764 30.43 -39.36 0.92
C ASP A 764 29.90 -37.92 0.74
N ILE A 765 30.80 -36.95 0.85
CA ILE A 765 30.51 -35.51 0.76
C ILE A 765 31.14 -34.86 -0.49
N THR A 766 31.67 -35.64 -1.43
CA THR A 766 32.37 -35.12 -2.61
C THR A 766 31.46 -34.22 -3.45
N ASP A 767 30.27 -34.71 -3.81
CA ASP A 767 29.27 -33.94 -4.55
C ASP A 767 28.78 -32.72 -3.76
N PHE A 768 28.53 -32.90 -2.46
CA PHE A 768 28.10 -31.82 -1.58
C PHE A 768 29.12 -30.68 -1.53
N ARG A 769 30.42 -31.01 -1.43
CA ARG A 769 31.51 -30.02 -1.36
C ARG A 769 31.61 -29.21 -2.66
N ALA A 770 31.51 -29.87 -3.81
CA ALA A 770 31.55 -29.22 -5.12
C ALA A 770 30.38 -28.23 -5.27
N GLN A 771 29.17 -28.63 -4.86
CA GLN A 771 28.00 -27.78 -4.94
C GLN A 771 28.02 -26.64 -3.91
N GLN A 772 28.49 -26.89 -2.67
CA GLN A 772 28.69 -25.86 -1.64
C GLN A 772 29.59 -24.73 -2.15
N GLN A 773 30.70 -25.07 -2.82
CA GLN A 773 31.62 -24.07 -3.37
C GLN A 773 30.98 -23.26 -4.49
N THR A 774 30.09 -23.87 -5.29
CA THR A 774 29.33 -23.15 -6.32
C THR A 774 28.33 -22.17 -5.70
N ILE A 775 27.58 -22.60 -4.69
CA ILE A 775 26.59 -21.77 -3.98
C ILE A 775 27.26 -20.55 -3.33
N LEU A 776 28.36 -20.78 -2.60
CA LEU A 776 29.08 -19.71 -1.90
C LEU A 776 29.76 -18.72 -2.84
N ASN A 777 30.22 -19.16 -4.02
CA ASN A 777 30.95 -18.30 -4.95
C ASN A 777 30.04 -17.54 -5.93
N GLN A 778 28.92 -18.14 -6.35
CA GLN A 778 28.11 -17.61 -7.45
C GLN A 778 26.72 -17.15 -7.02
N GLY A 779 26.28 -17.44 -5.79
CA GLY A 779 24.95 -17.07 -5.30
C GLY A 779 23.86 -17.55 -6.27
N LEU A 780 23.72 -18.87 -6.43
CA LEU A 780 22.81 -19.48 -7.41
C LEU A 780 21.36 -18.96 -7.24
N ILE A 781 20.92 -18.06 -8.13
CA ILE A 781 19.53 -17.64 -8.28
C ILE A 781 18.88 -18.59 -9.29
N GLN A 782 18.28 -19.69 -8.83
CA GLN A 782 17.41 -20.51 -9.67
C GLN A 782 15.96 -20.03 -9.52
N GLN A 783 15.54 -19.12 -10.40
CA GLN A 783 14.13 -18.93 -10.70
C GLN A 783 13.76 -19.90 -11.82
N GLY A 784 12.68 -20.67 -11.61
CA GLY A 784 12.27 -21.80 -12.44
C GLY A 784 12.57 -21.67 -13.93
N GLY A 785 13.45 -22.56 -14.41
CA GLY A 785 13.42 -23.04 -15.79
C GLY A 785 14.35 -22.40 -16.82
N THR A 786 15.06 -21.30 -16.56
CA THR A 786 16.11 -20.83 -17.50
C THR A 786 17.31 -20.25 -16.76
N SER A 787 18.43 -20.98 -16.81
CA SER A 787 19.74 -20.44 -16.46
C SER A 787 20.17 -19.50 -17.57
N ILE A 788 20.07 -18.19 -17.37
CA ILE A 788 20.78 -17.20 -18.19
C ILE A 788 21.61 -16.34 -17.26
N ILE A 789 22.85 -16.76 -17.04
CA ILE A 789 23.92 -15.86 -16.58
C ILE A 789 25.12 -16.12 -17.49
N GLY A 790 25.27 -15.26 -18.51
CA GLY A 790 26.54 -15.07 -19.20
C GLY A 790 27.42 -14.10 -18.41
N ASN A 791 28.73 -14.35 -18.36
CA ASN A 791 29.71 -13.46 -17.75
C ASN A 791 29.57 -12.04 -18.33
N GLN A 792 29.23 -11.05 -17.50
CA GLN A 792 29.17 -9.66 -17.91
C GLN A 792 30.49 -8.96 -17.58
N ALA A 793 31.09 -8.33 -18.59
CA ALA A 793 32.22 -7.42 -18.43
C ALA A 793 31.70 -5.98 -18.56
N ILE A 794 31.93 -5.12 -17.57
CA ILE A 794 31.43 -3.72 -17.56
C ILE A 794 32.64 -2.77 -17.56
N GLY A 795 32.80 -2.05 -18.67
CA GLY A 795 33.86 -1.07 -18.91
C GLY A 795 34.10 -0.90 -20.41
N ALA A 796 34.47 0.29 -20.86
CA ALA A 796 34.82 0.50 -22.28
C ALA A 796 36.08 -0.31 -22.60
N GLY A 797 35.93 -1.39 -23.38
CA GLY A 797 37.02 -2.30 -23.77
C GLY A 797 37.10 -3.63 -23.00
N ALA A 798 36.13 -3.95 -22.14
CA ALA A 798 36.15 -5.20 -21.39
C ALA A 798 35.58 -6.38 -22.22
N SER A 799 36.38 -7.42 -22.45
CA SER A 799 35.95 -8.67 -23.10
C SER A 799 35.99 -9.85 -22.12
N ALA A 800 34.93 -10.66 -22.09
CA ALA A 800 34.90 -11.93 -21.35
C ALA A 800 35.08 -13.10 -22.33
N THR A 801 36.14 -13.90 -22.14
CA THR A 801 36.45 -15.07 -22.97
C THR A 801 36.03 -16.35 -22.26
N GLN A 802 35.30 -17.23 -22.96
CA GLN A 802 34.97 -18.57 -22.47
C GLN A 802 36.03 -19.57 -22.94
N ASN A 803 36.74 -20.20 -22.01
CA ASN A 803 37.51 -21.41 -22.32
C ASN A 803 36.63 -22.63 -22.04
N PHE A 804 36.07 -23.24 -23.09
CA PHE A 804 35.62 -24.62 -22.98
C PHE A 804 36.85 -25.53 -23.03
N PRO A 805 37.03 -26.47 -22.08
CA PRO A 805 37.99 -27.54 -22.27
C PRO A 805 37.52 -28.40 -23.44
N GLN A 806 38.22 -28.29 -24.57
CA GLN A 806 37.97 -29.07 -25.78
C GLN A 806 38.42 -30.52 -25.51
N GLN A 807 37.47 -31.42 -25.30
CA GLN A 807 37.74 -32.86 -25.31
C GLN A 807 38.21 -33.26 -26.72
N GLN A 808 39.47 -33.74 -26.82
CA GLN A 808 40.00 -34.37 -28.01
C GLN A 808 39.28 -35.71 -28.23
N SER A 809 38.42 -35.77 -29.24
CA SER A 809 37.87 -37.01 -29.79
C SER A 809 38.83 -37.55 -30.87
N GLY A 810 39.28 -38.79 -30.71
CA GLY A 810 40.13 -39.50 -31.68
C GLY A 810 39.39 -39.84 -33.00
N PRO A 811 40.13 -40.22 -34.06
CA PRO A 811 39.61 -40.25 -35.42
C PRO A 811 38.76 -41.51 -35.69
N SER A 812 37.53 -41.30 -36.17
CA SER A 812 36.70 -42.33 -36.78
C SER A 812 36.85 -42.28 -38.31
N THR A 813 37.29 -43.41 -38.86
CA THR A 813 37.46 -43.76 -40.27
C THR A 813 36.19 -43.51 -41.10
N ALA A 814 36.31 -42.69 -42.14
CA ALA A 814 35.34 -42.58 -43.24
C ALA A 814 35.95 -43.18 -44.51
N LEU A 815 35.38 -44.29 -45.00
CA LEU A 815 35.57 -44.82 -46.34
C LEU A 815 34.33 -44.42 -47.16
N GLY A 816 34.55 -43.66 -48.23
CA GLY A 816 33.50 -43.17 -49.12
C GLY A 816 33.18 -44.11 -50.27
N ALA A 817 32.13 -43.77 -51.04
CA ALA A 817 32.14 -43.77 -52.51
C ALA A 817 30.80 -43.28 -53.10
N VAL A 818 30.89 -42.25 -53.97
CA VAL A 818 30.34 -42.15 -55.35
C VAL A 818 28.84 -42.47 -55.57
N GLY A 819 27.95 -41.68 -56.18
CA GLY A 819 28.04 -40.64 -57.22
C GLY A 819 27.25 -41.07 -58.47
N GLY A 820 26.09 -40.44 -58.77
CA GLY A 820 25.36 -40.59 -60.06
C GLY A 820 23.84 -40.26 -60.03
N PRO A 821 23.21 -39.75 -61.13
CA PRO A 821 22.22 -38.66 -61.05
C PRO A 821 20.80 -38.91 -61.68
N GLY A 822 19.76 -38.23 -61.11
CA GLY A 822 18.46 -37.74 -61.67
C GLY A 822 17.56 -38.61 -62.57
N PRO A 823 16.35 -38.17 -63.02
CA PRO A 823 15.43 -37.12 -62.53
C PRO A 823 13.95 -37.61 -62.39
N GLY A 824 13.03 -36.80 -61.85
CA GLY A 824 11.58 -37.07 -61.97
C GLY A 824 10.67 -36.28 -61.02
N ALA A 825 10.14 -35.14 -61.48
CA ALA A 825 8.87 -34.55 -61.01
C ALA A 825 7.69 -35.25 -61.75
N PRO A 826 6.38 -35.03 -61.46
CA PRO A 826 5.79 -33.94 -60.68
C PRO A 826 4.55 -34.27 -59.79
N SER A 827 4.09 -33.22 -59.09
CA SER A 827 2.69 -32.82 -58.83
C SER A 827 1.75 -33.70 -57.99
N GLY A 828 1.13 -33.06 -56.99
CA GLY A 828 -0.08 -33.56 -56.33
C GLY A 828 -0.58 -32.59 -55.26
N SER A 829 -1.29 -31.54 -55.68
CA SER A 829 -2.03 -30.61 -54.85
C SER A 829 -3.31 -31.24 -54.27
N GLY A 830 -3.67 -30.83 -53.05
CA GLY A 830 -5.05 -30.66 -52.61
C GLY A 830 -5.72 -31.86 -51.94
N THR A 831 -5.75 -31.87 -50.62
CA THR A 831 -6.95 -31.54 -49.80
C THR A 831 -6.56 -31.44 -48.33
#